data_AF-A0A2H0DFL5-F1
#
_entry.id   AF-A0A2H0DFL5-F1
#
_cell.length_a   1.000
_cell.length_b   1.000
_cell.length_c   1.000
_cell.angle_alpha   90.00
_cell.angle_beta   90.00
_cell.angle_gamma   90.00
#
_symmetry.space_group_name_H-M   'P 1'
#
loop_
_entity.id
_entity.type
_entity.pdbx_description
1 polymer ?
#
loop_
_entity_poly.entity_id
_entity_poly.type
_entity_poly.pdbx_seq_one_letter_code
_entity_poly.pdbx_strand_id
1 'polypeptide(L)'
;MIHATMDTTRLNAIEKSIKGWKSLLSGLTSGLIFYGLLSGLAIYALPFSQYNQFNVLIHTILGLISLVPIGVYCWKHWKTRTGGTLNHYQLLGYSAIVFLVICLITGIVLTGQSLFSNRISSLQSTIHLLSAIIVGLFFALHILTIALRKMKQGKIKTQIKSAQKIFNLWVLSVTFLSVLWGFIGWANYQIPEKFQFFDSQYNWRFGQDKPFQPSLAVLDINDSDQSGHQKNHPLKAANPKYLSRSKSCGSSNCHENIYKEWLPSAHRYSSMDDMFQKVQTIMMTETSPEHTRYCAGCHDPISLLSGAKNSTNVTLGVEGYDEGSSCVVCHSIVKTDVQGNGNYVIHIPDRYLYELNDDPISKLVSDFLIRSYPKHHVQSYSKPLYKTEEFCAACHKQYIDKQVNTDIGKVQGQNQYDSWKNSRWYHKNDPKKSISCRECHMPLQNTADPANGDSSDYYRSPTDNKHRSHRTLATNSYIPQLMKLDGAKKHIQLTESWLQGRIDIPEIADKWVKGPVVSLQVIAPQSITEGERVSVAIAMLNNKAGHDFPTGPLDMIESWVELIVTDQNHKVVFHQGGLDDQNRVDKGATFRADGFDRKGALIDRHNLWDLVGANYKRTLFPGRKDLLQMQFQCPSMARGRVIANQKGEAIGERKDLIQFDTANLQQGINKLHIVAKLWYRKANPEFLNAVYGIGHSKVIPAIMMTEAEQDIQVLHAQ
;
A
#
# COMPACT_ATOMS: atom_id res chain seq x y z
N MET A 1 -56.43 48.86 45.37
CA MET A 1 -55.11 48.94 44.68
C MET A 1 -54.48 47.58 44.37
N ILE A 2 -54.62 46.53 45.20
CA ILE A 2 -54.01 45.20 44.99
C ILE A 2 -54.58 44.43 43.76
N HIS A 3 -55.85 44.64 43.40
CA HIS A 3 -56.43 44.02 42.19
C HIS A 3 -56.00 44.69 40.87
N ALA A 4 -55.76 46.00 40.86
CA ALA A 4 -55.33 46.73 39.67
C ALA A 4 -53.85 46.47 39.31
N THR A 5 -53.01 46.19 40.31
CA THR A 5 -51.60 45.81 40.10
C THR A 5 -51.44 44.36 39.62
N MET A 6 -52.32 43.44 40.01
CA MET A 6 -52.32 42.06 39.49
C MET A 6 -52.72 41.98 38.01
N ASP A 7 -53.65 42.81 37.54
CA ASP A 7 -54.13 42.77 36.15
C ASP A 7 -53.12 43.39 35.17
N THR A 8 -52.46 44.49 35.56
CA THR A 8 -51.37 45.13 34.80
C THR A 8 -50.14 44.23 34.70
N THR A 9 -49.76 43.54 35.78
CA THR A 9 -48.64 42.58 35.77
C THR A 9 -48.91 41.40 34.83
N ARG A 10 -50.16 40.93 34.79
CA ARG A 10 -50.60 39.83 33.92
C ARG A 10 -50.65 40.25 32.45
N LEU A 11 -51.14 41.45 32.14
CA LEU A 11 -51.15 42.02 30.79
C LEU A 11 -49.73 42.24 30.25
N ASN A 12 -48.84 42.84 31.07
CA ASN A 12 -47.43 43.02 30.73
C ASN A 12 -46.71 41.69 30.45
N ALA A 13 -47.02 40.64 31.21
CA ALA A 13 -46.46 39.30 30.98
C ALA A 13 -46.93 38.67 29.65
N ILE A 14 -48.16 38.95 29.23
CA ILE A 14 -48.73 38.45 27.97
C ILE A 14 -48.19 39.22 26.78
N GLU A 15 -48.08 40.55 26.86
CA GLU A 15 -47.48 41.37 25.81
C GLU A 15 -46.00 41.01 25.59
N LYS A 16 -45.24 40.83 26.67
CA LYS A 16 -43.84 40.34 26.62
C LYS A 16 -43.74 38.96 25.98
N SER A 17 -44.74 38.09 26.19
CA SER A 17 -44.83 36.79 25.53
C SER A 17 -45.10 36.91 24.03
N ILE A 18 -46.00 37.78 23.60
CA ILE A 18 -46.34 37.98 22.18
C ILE A 18 -45.13 38.57 21.45
N LYS A 19 -44.45 39.55 22.05
CA LYS A 19 -43.18 40.10 21.53
C LYS A 19 -42.09 39.02 21.42
N GLY A 20 -42.02 38.10 22.38
CA GLY A 20 -41.10 36.96 22.35
C GLY A 20 -41.34 36.03 21.16
N TRP A 21 -42.59 35.61 20.92
CA TRP A 21 -42.93 34.75 19.78
C TRP A 21 -42.74 35.44 18.42
N LYS A 22 -42.99 36.75 18.33
CA LYS A 22 -42.76 37.52 17.09
C LYS A 22 -41.29 37.93 16.89
N SER A 23 -40.42 37.64 17.83
CA SER A 23 -39.01 38.06 17.78
C SER A 23 -38.28 37.35 16.65
N LEU A 24 -37.70 38.13 15.74
CA LEU A 24 -36.82 37.63 14.68
C LEU A 24 -35.70 36.75 15.26
N LEU A 25 -35.08 37.19 16.36
CA LEU A 25 -34.01 36.45 17.02
C LEU A 25 -34.49 35.09 17.54
N SER A 26 -35.71 35.00 18.06
CA SER A 26 -36.27 33.73 18.54
C SER A 26 -36.55 32.77 17.39
N GLY A 27 -37.15 33.26 16.30
CA GLY A 27 -37.42 32.47 15.09
C GLY A 27 -36.14 32.00 14.42
N LEU A 28 -35.16 32.90 14.22
CA LEU A 28 -33.85 32.61 13.63
C LEU A 28 -33.08 31.56 14.43
N THR A 29 -32.91 31.78 15.74
CA THR A 29 -32.19 30.83 16.62
C THR A 29 -32.87 29.45 16.62
N SER A 30 -34.20 29.41 16.69
CA SER A 30 -34.94 28.15 16.69
C SER A 30 -34.84 27.43 15.34
N GLY A 31 -34.89 28.17 14.22
CA GLY A 31 -34.70 27.63 12.88
C GLY A 31 -33.29 27.07 12.66
N LEU A 32 -32.26 27.75 13.16
CA LEU A 32 -30.87 27.28 13.09
C LEU A 32 -30.63 26.02 13.95
N ILE A 33 -31.19 25.98 15.18
CA ILE A 33 -31.11 24.78 16.03
C ILE A 33 -31.84 23.61 15.36
N PHE A 34 -33.02 23.85 14.81
CA PHE A 34 -33.80 22.81 14.13
C PHE A 34 -33.10 22.31 12.86
N TYR A 35 -32.53 23.21 12.05
CA TYR A 35 -31.69 22.84 10.92
C TYR A 35 -30.47 22.03 11.36
N GLY A 36 -29.75 22.46 12.40
CA GLY A 36 -28.58 21.75 12.93
C GLY A 36 -28.92 20.32 13.35
N LEU A 37 -30.06 20.12 14.01
CA LEU A 37 -30.55 18.80 14.39
C LEU A 37 -30.86 17.94 13.15
N LEU A 38 -31.63 18.46 12.18
CA LEU A 38 -32.03 17.70 10.99
C LEU A 38 -30.82 17.36 10.10
N SER A 39 -29.95 18.33 9.85
CA SER A 39 -28.73 18.12 9.07
C SER A 39 -27.78 17.15 9.76
N GLY A 40 -27.59 17.25 11.08
CA GLY A 40 -26.77 16.30 11.85
C GLY A 40 -27.32 14.87 11.83
N LEU A 41 -28.64 14.70 11.99
CA LEU A 41 -29.29 13.39 11.86
C LEU A 41 -29.18 12.82 10.44
N ALA A 42 -29.31 13.68 9.42
CA ALA A 42 -29.12 13.28 8.02
C ALA A 42 -27.67 12.83 7.76
N ILE A 43 -26.66 13.56 8.27
CA ILE A 43 -25.24 13.17 8.16
C ILE A 43 -25.00 11.78 8.77
N TYR A 44 -25.63 11.51 9.92
CA TYR A 44 -25.50 10.24 10.63
C TYR A 44 -26.23 9.08 9.92
N ALA A 45 -27.45 9.30 9.42
CA ALA A 45 -28.34 8.25 8.95
C ALA A 45 -28.26 7.99 7.43
N LEU A 46 -27.92 8.99 6.62
CA LEU A 46 -27.85 8.84 5.17
C LEU A 46 -26.51 8.22 4.73
N PRO A 47 -26.51 7.46 3.62
CA PRO A 47 -25.28 6.89 3.07
C PRO A 47 -24.34 7.99 2.53
N PHE A 48 -23.08 7.62 2.31
CA PHE A 48 -22.12 8.47 1.61
C PHE A 48 -22.67 8.84 0.23
N SER A 49 -22.79 10.14 -0.03
CA SER A 49 -23.29 10.68 -1.30
C SER A 49 -22.81 12.13 -1.45
N GLN A 50 -22.85 12.67 -2.66
CA GLN A 50 -22.57 14.09 -2.90
C GLN A 50 -23.43 15.00 -2.02
N TYR A 51 -24.73 14.71 -1.94
CA TYR A 51 -25.68 15.45 -1.10
C TYR A 51 -25.23 15.45 0.37
N ASN A 52 -24.87 14.27 0.91
CA ASN A 52 -24.51 14.19 2.32
C ASN A 52 -23.17 14.88 2.62
N GLN A 53 -22.23 14.89 1.66
CA GLN A 53 -20.99 15.66 1.78
C GLN A 53 -21.23 17.17 1.79
N PHE A 54 -22.09 17.70 0.91
CA PHE A 54 -22.50 19.09 0.98
C PHE A 54 -23.20 19.41 2.31
N ASN A 55 -24.05 18.49 2.80
CA ASN A 55 -24.71 18.64 4.09
C ASN A 55 -23.70 18.77 5.25
N VAL A 56 -22.58 18.02 5.24
CA VAL A 56 -21.48 18.20 6.20
C VAL A 56 -20.90 19.63 6.13
N LEU A 57 -20.59 20.13 4.92
CA LEU A 57 -20.05 21.48 4.75
C LEU A 57 -21.02 22.56 5.25
N ILE A 58 -22.30 22.46 4.86
CA ILE A 58 -23.30 23.46 5.23
C ILE A 58 -23.61 23.39 6.73
N HIS A 59 -23.70 22.19 7.31
CA HIS A 59 -23.87 21.99 8.75
C HIS A 59 -22.76 22.68 9.53
N THR A 60 -21.50 22.51 9.12
CA THR A 60 -20.36 23.15 9.78
C THR A 60 -20.39 24.67 9.62
N ILE A 61 -20.55 25.19 8.40
CA ILE A 61 -20.54 26.64 8.13
C ILE A 61 -21.67 27.34 8.87
N LEU A 62 -22.90 26.85 8.74
CA LEU A 62 -24.06 27.41 9.45
C LEU A 62 -23.96 27.19 10.96
N GLY A 63 -23.37 26.09 11.41
CA GLY A 63 -23.05 25.86 12.82
C GLY A 63 -22.17 26.96 13.40
N LEU A 64 -21.08 27.31 12.72
CA LEU A 64 -20.20 28.42 13.14
C LEU A 64 -20.88 29.78 13.09
N ILE A 65 -21.60 30.09 12.01
CA ILE A 65 -22.34 31.36 11.87
C ILE A 65 -23.41 31.47 12.97
N SER A 66 -24.03 30.35 13.36
CA SER A 66 -25.10 30.32 14.37
C SER A 66 -24.63 30.61 15.80
N LEU A 67 -23.33 30.52 16.09
CA LEU A 67 -22.78 30.73 17.45
C LEU A 67 -23.19 32.09 18.03
N VAL A 68 -23.10 33.15 17.24
CA VAL A 68 -23.44 34.52 17.68
C VAL A 68 -24.94 34.70 17.95
N PRO A 69 -25.86 34.44 17.00
CA PRO A 69 -27.29 34.63 17.26
C PRO A 69 -27.81 33.68 18.36
N ILE A 70 -27.34 32.43 18.40
CA ILE A 70 -27.70 31.49 19.47
C ILE A 70 -27.19 31.99 20.83
N GLY A 71 -25.93 32.43 20.93
CA GLY A 71 -25.35 32.95 22.16
C GLY A 71 -26.09 34.18 22.69
N VAL A 72 -26.37 35.16 21.81
CA VAL A 72 -27.14 36.37 22.16
C VAL A 72 -28.56 36.01 22.61
N TYR A 73 -29.22 35.08 21.92
CA TYR A 73 -30.55 34.62 22.32
C TYR A 73 -30.52 33.94 23.69
N CYS A 74 -29.61 32.98 23.90
CA CYS A 74 -29.49 32.25 25.16
C CYS A 74 -29.20 33.20 26.33
N TRP A 75 -28.29 34.17 26.16
CA TRP A 75 -27.99 35.18 27.19
C TRP A 75 -29.21 36.06 27.52
N LYS A 76 -29.90 36.59 26.51
CA LYS A 76 -31.12 37.40 26.72
C LYS A 76 -32.22 36.57 27.38
N HIS A 77 -32.39 35.33 26.93
CA HIS A 77 -33.40 34.41 27.46
C HIS A 77 -33.11 34.06 28.93
N TRP A 78 -31.86 33.76 29.25
CA TRP A 78 -31.39 33.49 30.61
C TRP A 78 -31.66 34.69 31.52
N LYS A 79 -31.15 35.89 31.17
CA LYS A 79 -31.34 37.11 31.96
C LYS A 79 -32.81 37.49 32.17
N THR A 80 -33.66 37.19 31.21
CA THR A 80 -35.10 37.47 31.31
C THR A 80 -35.82 36.50 32.26
N ARG A 81 -35.24 35.32 32.52
CA ARG A 81 -35.85 34.23 33.29
C ARG A 81 -35.19 33.97 34.64
N THR A 82 -34.06 34.62 34.92
CA THR A 82 -33.42 34.68 36.25
C THR A 82 -34.22 35.57 37.20
N GLY A 83 -34.42 35.12 38.45
CA GLY A 83 -35.04 35.92 39.52
C GLY A 83 -36.41 35.45 40.05
N GLY A 84 -36.67 34.13 40.10
CA GLY A 84 -37.90 33.56 40.68
C GLY A 84 -37.71 32.09 41.12
N THR A 85 -38.76 31.45 41.64
CA THR A 85 -38.70 30.03 42.06
C THR A 85 -38.57 29.10 40.85
N LEU A 86 -37.59 28.19 40.92
CA LEU A 86 -37.30 27.24 39.85
C LEU A 86 -38.51 26.31 39.65
N ASN A 87 -39.12 26.35 38.46
CA ASN A 87 -40.14 25.39 38.05
C ASN A 87 -39.62 24.43 36.97
N HIS A 88 -40.36 23.35 36.71
CA HIS A 88 -40.00 22.32 35.74
C HIS A 88 -39.83 22.87 34.31
N TYR A 89 -40.52 23.95 33.92
CA TYR A 89 -40.33 24.57 32.60
C TYR A 89 -39.01 25.34 32.49
N GLN A 90 -38.60 26.03 33.56
CA GLN A 90 -37.30 26.68 33.65
C GLN A 90 -36.18 25.63 33.70
N LEU A 91 -36.38 24.52 34.43
CA LEU A 91 -35.43 23.41 34.45
C LEU A 91 -35.22 22.85 33.03
N LEU A 92 -36.30 22.54 32.30
CA LEU A 92 -36.21 22.09 30.90
C LEU A 92 -35.46 23.08 30.00
N GLY A 93 -35.71 24.38 30.15
CA GLY A 93 -35.03 25.42 29.39
C GLY A 93 -33.54 25.54 29.72
N TYR A 94 -33.18 25.49 31.01
CA TYR A 94 -31.78 25.53 31.44
C TYR A 94 -31.03 24.27 31.03
N SER A 95 -31.65 23.10 31.17
CA SER A 95 -31.06 21.84 30.67
C SER A 95 -30.83 21.89 29.17
N ALA A 96 -31.79 22.39 28.37
CA ALA A 96 -31.61 22.57 26.93
C ALA A 96 -30.42 23.50 26.61
N ILE A 97 -30.25 24.61 27.35
CA ILE A 97 -29.10 25.52 27.17
C ILE A 97 -27.78 24.84 27.51
N VAL A 98 -27.71 24.07 28.60
CA VAL A 98 -26.48 23.36 29.00
C VAL A 98 -26.06 22.37 27.91
N PHE A 99 -26.98 21.51 27.45
CA PHE A 99 -26.66 20.56 26.38
C PHE A 99 -26.38 21.26 25.05
N LEU A 100 -27.01 22.39 24.76
CA LEU A 100 -26.71 23.19 23.58
C LEU A 100 -25.28 23.75 23.63
N VAL A 101 -24.84 24.24 24.79
CA VAL A 101 -23.45 24.69 24.97
C VAL A 101 -22.47 23.54 24.76
N ILE A 102 -22.75 22.35 25.32
CA ILE A 102 -21.93 21.16 25.08
C ILE A 102 -21.88 20.82 23.58
N CYS A 103 -23.02 20.81 22.89
CA CYS A 103 -23.12 20.55 21.46
C CYS A 103 -22.31 21.57 20.64
N LEU A 104 -22.41 22.87 20.95
CA LEU A 104 -21.68 23.91 20.24
C LEU A 104 -20.16 23.83 20.48
N ILE A 105 -19.74 23.61 21.73
CA ILE A 105 -18.31 23.45 22.07
C ILE A 105 -17.73 22.23 21.33
N THR A 106 -18.39 21.09 21.42
CA THR A 106 -17.95 19.88 20.71
C THR A 106 -17.94 20.06 19.19
N GLY A 107 -18.90 20.80 18.63
CA GLY A 107 -18.92 21.15 17.20
C GLY A 107 -17.73 22.02 16.78
N ILE A 108 -17.37 23.03 17.59
CA ILE A 108 -16.17 23.86 17.36
C ILE A 108 -14.90 23.00 17.43
N VAL A 109 -14.80 22.12 18.43
CA VAL A 109 -13.65 21.21 18.58
C VAL A 109 -13.51 20.30 17.36
N LEU A 110 -14.60 19.66 16.91
CA LEU A 110 -14.59 18.79 15.73
C LEU A 110 -14.26 19.54 14.45
N THR A 111 -14.75 20.78 14.31
CA THR A 111 -14.42 21.65 13.17
C THR A 111 -12.94 21.99 13.15
N GLY A 112 -12.38 22.39 14.30
CA GLY A 112 -10.94 22.66 14.45
C GLY A 112 -10.09 21.41 14.18
N GLN A 113 -10.51 20.24 14.66
CA GLN A 113 -9.84 18.97 14.37
C GLN A 113 -9.87 18.63 12.88
N SER A 114 -10.98 18.88 12.19
CA SER A 114 -11.11 18.61 10.75
C SER A 114 -10.24 19.55 9.90
N LEU A 115 -10.04 20.79 10.35
CA LEU A 115 -9.20 21.78 9.64
C LEU A 115 -7.70 21.59 9.92
N PHE A 116 -7.33 21.35 11.18
CA PHE A 116 -5.94 21.50 11.65
C PHE A 116 -5.32 20.23 12.23
N SER A 117 -6.12 19.19 12.48
CA SER A 117 -5.62 17.90 12.97
C SER A 117 -5.59 16.86 11.86
N ASN A 118 -5.07 15.67 12.19
CA ASN A 118 -4.99 14.53 11.27
C ASN A 118 -6.18 13.56 11.40
N ARG A 119 -6.96 13.63 12.48
CA ARG A 119 -8.22 12.89 12.69
C ARG A 119 -9.13 13.59 13.69
N ILE A 120 -10.44 13.33 13.59
CA ILE A 120 -11.40 13.74 14.62
C ILE A 120 -11.43 12.76 15.80
N SER A 121 -11.76 13.26 16.99
CA SER A 121 -11.91 12.43 18.18
C SER A 121 -13.25 11.69 18.17
N SER A 122 -13.21 10.35 18.27
CA SER A 122 -14.42 9.52 18.40
C SER A 122 -15.26 9.90 19.62
N LEU A 123 -14.61 10.29 20.73
CA LEU A 123 -15.30 10.72 21.94
C LEU A 123 -16.05 12.04 21.70
N GLN A 124 -15.38 13.05 21.12
CA GLN A 124 -16.01 14.35 20.83
C GLN A 124 -17.15 14.20 19.83
N SER A 125 -16.98 13.36 18.80
CA SER A 125 -18.02 13.05 17.82
C SER A 125 -19.25 12.42 18.47
N THR A 126 -19.04 11.48 19.40
CA THR A 126 -20.12 10.83 20.15
C THR A 126 -20.85 11.82 21.08
N ILE A 127 -20.10 12.65 21.81
CA ILE A 127 -20.69 13.68 22.69
C ILE A 127 -21.49 14.68 21.86
N HIS A 128 -20.97 15.11 20.71
CA HIS A 128 -21.67 16.03 19.81
C HIS A 128 -23.02 15.44 19.35
N LEU A 129 -23.02 14.20 18.86
CA LEU A 129 -24.25 13.51 18.42
C LEU A 129 -25.27 13.37 19.57
N LEU A 130 -24.84 12.86 20.72
CA LEU A 130 -25.74 12.63 21.86
C LEU A 130 -26.30 13.93 22.42
N SER A 131 -25.45 14.95 22.57
CA SER A 131 -25.89 16.27 23.04
C SER A 131 -26.87 16.92 22.06
N ALA A 132 -26.67 16.78 20.74
CA ALA A 132 -27.61 17.27 19.73
C ALA A 132 -29.00 16.60 19.86
N ILE A 133 -29.05 15.28 20.04
CA ILE A 133 -30.31 14.53 20.24
C ILE A 133 -31.03 15.00 21.52
N ILE A 134 -30.28 15.16 22.62
CA ILE A 134 -30.83 15.64 23.90
C ILE A 134 -31.36 17.07 23.78
N VAL A 135 -30.62 17.96 23.09
CA VAL A 135 -31.08 19.33 22.79
C VAL A 135 -32.39 19.28 22.00
N GLY A 136 -32.48 18.45 20.96
CA GLY A 136 -33.71 18.29 20.19
C GLY A 136 -34.91 17.90 21.05
N LEU A 137 -34.74 16.90 21.93
CA LEU A 137 -35.78 16.45 22.85
C LEU A 137 -36.19 17.53 23.85
N PHE A 138 -35.24 18.13 24.57
CA PHE A 138 -35.53 19.13 25.59
C PHE A 138 -36.08 20.42 25.00
N PHE A 139 -35.58 20.84 23.84
CA PHE A 139 -36.10 21.99 23.11
C PHE A 139 -37.54 21.75 22.67
N ALA A 140 -37.86 20.59 22.08
CA ALA A 140 -39.22 20.23 21.68
C ALA A 140 -40.18 20.22 22.88
N LEU A 141 -39.79 19.57 23.99
CA LEU A 141 -40.58 19.54 25.22
C LEU A 141 -40.74 20.94 25.83
N HIS A 142 -39.71 21.77 25.83
CA HIS A 142 -39.75 23.15 26.33
C HIS A 142 -40.73 24.02 25.52
N ILE A 143 -40.67 23.96 24.19
CA ILE A 143 -41.58 24.72 23.31
C ILE A 143 -43.02 24.20 23.42
N LEU A 144 -43.22 22.88 23.39
CA LEU A 144 -44.53 22.25 23.49
C LEU A 144 -45.23 22.61 24.81
N THR A 145 -44.53 22.48 25.93
CA THR A 145 -45.10 22.78 27.25
C THR A 145 -45.46 24.26 27.41
N ILE A 146 -44.65 25.18 26.87
CA ILE A 146 -44.96 26.61 26.86
C ILE A 146 -46.17 26.89 25.95
N ALA A 147 -46.26 26.25 24.79
CA ALA A 147 -47.39 26.39 23.89
C ALA A 147 -48.70 25.91 24.55
N LEU A 148 -48.72 24.70 25.12
CA LEU A 148 -49.89 24.10 25.77
C LEU A 148 -50.35 24.88 27.00
N ARG A 149 -49.43 25.32 27.87
CA ARG A 149 -49.76 26.11 29.07
C ARG A 149 -50.48 27.41 28.71
N LYS A 150 -50.04 28.07 27.64
CA LYS A 150 -50.58 29.37 27.22
C LYS A 150 -51.89 29.26 26.43
N MET A 151 -52.22 28.07 25.91
CA MET A 151 -53.52 27.79 25.29
C MET A 151 -54.69 27.73 26.29
N LYS A 152 -54.41 27.61 27.60
CA LYS A 152 -55.43 27.62 28.67
C LYS A 152 -55.89 29.03 29.09
N GLN A 153 -55.39 30.11 28.48
CA GLN A 153 -55.74 31.51 28.81
C GLN A 153 -56.70 32.12 27.78
N GLY A 154 -58.01 31.94 27.99
CA GLY A 154 -59.08 32.13 26.99
C GLY A 154 -59.11 33.46 26.21
N LYS A 155 -58.95 34.63 26.85
CA LYS A 155 -59.19 35.95 26.21
C LYS A 155 -58.16 36.40 25.17
N ILE A 156 -56.94 35.81 25.15
CA ILE A 156 -55.81 36.27 24.30
C ILE A 156 -55.30 35.14 23.36
N LYS A 157 -56.07 34.04 23.27
CA LYS A 157 -55.74 32.83 22.51
C LYS A 157 -55.44 33.11 21.02
N THR A 158 -56.20 34.00 20.38
CA THR A 158 -56.05 34.32 18.95
C THR A 158 -54.76 35.07 18.64
N GLN A 159 -54.37 36.04 19.48
CA GLN A 159 -53.14 36.82 19.30
C GLN A 159 -51.88 35.97 19.54
N ILE A 160 -51.90 35.08 20.55
CA ILE A 160 -50.80 34.15 20.81
C ILE A 160 -50.65 33.14 19.66
N LYS A 161 -51.76 32.58 19.15
CA LYS A 161 -51.73 31.70 17.97
C LYS A 161 -51.16 32.40 16.73
N SER A 162 -51.53 33.65 16.48
CA SER A 162 -50.98 34.44 15.38
C SER A 162 -49.46 34.65 15.53
N ALA A 163 -49.00 34.98 16.75
CA ALA A 163 -47.57 35.12 17.03
C ALA A 163 -46.80 33.79 16.87
N GLN A 164 -47.39 32.66 17.27
CA GLN A 164 -46.81 31.32 17.07
C GLN A 164 -46.73 30.93 15.58
N LYS A 165 -47.72 31.32 14.76
CA LYS A 165 -47.64 31.12 13.31
C LYS A 165 -46.46 31.86 12.70
N ILE A 166 -46.22 33.11 13.10
CA ILE A 166 -45.08 33.90 12.65
C ILE A 166 -43.76 33.22 13.05
N PHE A 167 -43.66 32.77 14.30
CA PHE A 167 -42.50 32.00 14.78
C PHE A 167 -42.26 30.74 13.93
N ASN A 168 -43.30 29.92 13.73
CA ASN A 168 -43.19 28.69 12.93
C ASN A 168 -42.80 28.99 11.48
N LEU A 169 -43.32 30.06 10.89
CA LEU A 169 -42.95 30.47 9.55
C LEU A 169 -41.45 30.83 9.49
N TRP A 170 -40.94 31.58 10.46
CA TRP A 170 -39.50 31.86 10.54
C TRP A 170 -38.66 30.60 10.68
N VAL A 171 -39.04 29.67 11.56
CA VAL A 171 -38.33 28.40 11.75
C VAL A 171 -38.29 27.63 10.44
N LEU A 172 -39.44 27.45 9.78
CA LEU A 172 -39.54 26.71 8.52
C LEU A 172 -38.77 27.39 7.38
N SER A 173 -38.88 28.73 7.25
CA SER A 173 -38.16 29.47 6.21
C SER A 173 -36.65 29.39 6.38
N VAL A 174 -36.14 29.55 7.60
CA VAL A 174 -34.70 29.45 7.87
C VAL A 174 -34.21 28.03 7.56
N THR A 175 -34.89 27.00 8.07
CA THR A 175 -34.52 25.62 7.80
C THR A 175 -34.59 25.29 6.30
N PHE A 176 -35.65 25.72 5.61
CA PHE A 176 -35.81 25.49 4.17
C PHE A 176 -34.70 26.15 3.35
N LEU A 177 -34.37 27.42 3.63
CA LEU A 177 -33.30 28.13 2.94
C LEU A 177 -31.93 27.47 3.18
N SER A 178 -31.67 26.98 4.40
CA SER A 178 -30.44 26.25 4.71
C SER A 178 -30.33 24.92 3.95
N VAL A 179 -31.42 24.15 3.85
CA VAL A 179 -31.47 22.91 3.06
C VAL A 179 -31.33 23.20 1.56
N LEU A 180 -32.01 24.24 1.07
CA LEU A 180 -31.93 24.67 -0.33
C LEU A 180 -30.50 25.00 -0.74
N TRP A 181 -29.71 25.62 0.14
CA TRP A 181 -28.32 25.95 -0.15
C TRP A 181 -27.45 24.70 -0.36
N GLY A 182 -27.65 23.66 0.47
CA GLY A 182 -27.01 22.35 0.27
C GLY A 182 -27.44 21.68 -1.04
N PHE A 183 -28.71 21.80 -1.41
CA PHE A 183 -29.24 21.29 -2.68
C PHE A 183 -28.65 22.02 -3.89
N ILE A 184 -28.48 23.35 -3.81
CA ILE A 184 -27.85 24.15 -4.88
C ILE A 184 -26.40 23.70 -5.07
N GLY A 185 -25.64 23.51 -4.00
CA GLY A 185 -24.27 22.99 -4.09
C GLY A 185 -24.23 21.63 -4.79
N TRP A 186 -25.12 20.72 -4.38
CA TRP A 186 -25.28 19.40 -5.00
C TRP A 186 -25.66 19.49 -6.49
N ALA A 187 -26.62 20.32 -6.87
CA ALA A 187 -27.11 20.43 -8.24
C ALA A 187 -26.06 21.03 -9.21
N ASN A 188 -25.10 21.80 -8.69
CA ASN A 188 -24.08 22.48 -9.51
C ASN A 188 -22.74 21.75 -9.58
N TYR A 189 -22.51 20.71 -8.76
CA TYR A 189 -21.26 19.96 -8.77
C TYR A 189 -21.39 18.62 -9.49
N GLN A 190 -20.58 18.43 -10.53
CA GLN A 190 -20.51 17.18 -11.27
C GLN A 190 -19.22 16.45 -10.90
N ILE A 191 -19.35 15.25 -10.32
CA ILE A 191 -18.20 14.37 -10.08
C ILE A 191 -17.72 13.82 -11.43
N PRO A 192 -16.40 13.84 -11.73
CA PRO A 192 -15.86 13.20 -12.92
C PRO A 192 -16.27 11.72 -13.00
N GLU A 193 -16.65 11.22 -14.18
CA GLU A 193 -17.08 9.83 -14.30
C GLU A 193 -15.97 8.85 -13.88
N LYS A 194 -16.32 7.88 -13.01
CA LYS A 194 -15.40 6.82 -12.56
C LYS A 194 -14.94 5.90 -13.68
N PHE A 195 -15.80 5.74 -14.67
CA PHE A 195 -15.64 4.82 -15.76
C PHE A 195 -15.76 5.59 -17.07
N GLN A 196 -15.02 5.16 -18.07
CA GLN A 196 -15.07 5.68 -19.43
C GLN A 196 -15.37 4.53 -20.39
N PHE A 197 -15.84 4.82 -21.60
CA PHE A 197 -15.91 3.79 -22.63
C PHE A 197 -14.50 3.41 -23.08
N PHE A 198 -14.32 2.16 -23.48
CA PHE A 198 -13.11 1.80 -24.22
C PHE A 198 -13.01 2.63 -25.50
N ASP A 199 -11.78 2.86 -25.96
CA ASP A 199 -11.56 3.47 -27.27
C ASP A 199 -12.32 2.69 -28.35
N SER A 200 -12.91 3.39 -29.32
CA SER A 200 -13.65 2.77 -30.43
C SER A 200 -12.81 1.76 -31.23
N GLN A 201 -11.49 1.90 -31.20
CA GLN A 201 -10.51 1.04 -31.85
C GLN A 201 -9.84 0.07 -30.86
N TYR A 202 -10.42 -0.13 -29.67
CA TYR A 202 -9.93 -1.10 -28.72
C TYR A 202 -9.97 -2.52 -29.30
N ASN A 203 -8.86 -3.25 -29.16
CA ASN A 203 -8.72 -4.57 -29.72
C ASN A 203 -9.27 -5.64 -28.74
N TRP A 204 -10.32 -6.33 -29.18
CA TRP A 204 -11.06 -7.36 -28.45
C TRP A 204 -10.54 -8.79 -28.68
N ARG A 205 -9.25 -8.95 -29.02
CA ARG A 205 -8.62 -10.24 -29.38
C ARG A 205 -8.97 -11.41 -28.46
N PHE A 206 -9.15 -11.17 -27.16
CA PHE A 206 -9.40 -12.20 -26.15
C PHE A 206 -10.88 -12.37 -25.76
N GLY A 207 -11.78 -11.63 -26.42
CA GLY A 207 -13.22 -11.63 -26.15
C GLY A 207 -13.69 -10.34 -25.47
N GLN A 208 -14.94 -9.95 -25.75
CA GLN A 208 -15.58 -8.78 -25.12
C GLN A 208 -15.87 -8.99 -23.63
N ASP A 209 -16.03 -10.25 -23.21
CA ASP A 209 -16.16 -10.68 -21.81
C ASP A 209 -14.83 -10.62 -21.04
N LYS A 210 -13.70 -10.44 -21.73
CA LYS A 210 -12.34 -10.53 -21.19
C LYS A 210 -11.43 -9.40 -21.72
N PRO A 211 -11.78 -8.12 -21.49
CA PRO A 211 -11.01 -6.98 -22.02
C PRO A 211 -9.53 -7.05 -21.62
N PHE A 212 -9.24 -7.43 -20.38
CA PHE A 212 -7.89 -7.32 -19.82
C PHE A 212 -7.00 -8.56 -20.00
N GLN A 213 -7.50 -9.62 -20.63
CA GLN A 213 -6.67 -10.79 -20.90
C GLN A 213 -5.46 -10.43 -21.79
N PRO A 214 -4.29 -11.09 -21.61
CA PRO A 214 -4.06 -12.29 -20.79
C PRO A 214 -3.91 -12.09 -19.27
N SER A 215 -3.96 -10.85 -18.77
CA SER A 215 -4.09 -10.63 -17.33
C SER A 215 -5.45 -11.11 -16.83
N LEU A 216 -5.48 -11.64 -15.61
CA LEU A 216 -6.70 -12.07 -14.94
C LEU A 216 -7.31 -10.95 -14.08
N ALA A 217 -6.82 -9.72 -14.21
CA ALA A 217 -7.37 -8.57 -13.52
C ALA A 217 -8.81 -8.29 -13.97
N VAL A 218 -9.68 -7.98 -13.02
CA VAL A 218 -11.08 -7.67 -13.25
C VAL A 218 -11.40 -6.29 -12.70
N LEU A 219 -12.05 -5.47 -13.52
CA LEU A 219 -12.69 -4.25 -13.06
C LEU A 219 -14.12 -4.57 -12.64
N ASP A 220 -14.44 -4.32 -11.37
CA ASP A 220 -15.80 -4.44 -10.86
C ASP A 220 -16.64 -3.25 -11.32
N ILE A 221 -17.42 -3.47 -12.39
CA ILE A 221 -18.35 -2.48 -12.97
C ILE A 221 -19.77 -2.73 -12.41
N ASN A 222 -19.91 -3.49 -11.33
CA ASN A 222 -21.21 -3.74 -10.70
C ASN A 222 -21.81 -2.45 -10.11
N ASP A 223 -22.68 -1.83 -10.90
CA ASP A 223 -23.89 -1.18 -10.44
C ASP A 223 -24.95 -2.29 -10.25
N SER A 224 -24.75 -3.17 -9.26
CA SER A 224 -25.65 -4.31 -9.03
C SER A 224 -26.86 -3.87 -8.21
N ASP A 225 -28.06 -4.01 -8.79
CA ASP A 225 -29.28 -4.17 -7.99
C ASP A 225 -29.22 -5.51 -7.22
N GLN A 226 -30.01 -5.62 -6.14
CA GLN A 226 -29.98 -6.75 -5.20
C GLN A 226 -30.42 -8.10 -5.79
N SER A 227 -30.64 -8.23 -7.11
CA SER A 227 -31.18 -9.46 -7.72
C SER A 227 -30.12 -10.46 -8.20
N GLY A 228 -28.82 -10.15 -8.12
CA GLY A 228 -27.75 -11.11 -8.40
C GLY A 228 -27.64 -11.57 -9.88
N HIS A 229 -28.36 -10.91 -10.80
CA HIS A 229 -28.17 -11.11 -12.24
C HIS A 229 -27.07 -10.17 -12.76
N GLN A 230 -25.97 -10.75 -13.27
CA GLN A 230 -25.00 -10.02 -14.10
C GLN A 230 -25.72 -9.49 -15.34
N LYS A 231 -26.06 -8.20 -15.35
CA LYS A 231 -26.44 -7.51 -16.58
C LYS A 231 -25.17 -7.38 -17.42
N ASN A 232 -25.26 -7.66 -18.73
CA ASN A 232 -24.21 -7.34 -19.69
C ASN A 232 -23.77 -5.88 -19.47
N HIS A 233 -22.64 -5.67 -18.80
CA HIS A 233 -22.18 -4.34 -18.45
C HIS A 233 -21.80 -3.61 -19.75
N PRO A 234 -22.12 -2.32 -19.91
CA PRO A 234 -21.53 -1.53 -20.98
C PRO A 234 -20.00 -1.67 -20.92
N LEU A 235 -19.36 -1.88 -22.08
CA LEU A 235 -17.91 -2.04 -22.23
C LEU A 235 -17.20 -0.77 -21.72
N LYS A 236 -16.86 -0.78 -20.43
CA LYS A 236 -16.27 0.36 -19.73
C LYS A 236 -14.89 0.01 -19.17
N ALA A 237 -14.00 0.97 -19.28
CA ALA A 237 -12.70 1.00 -18.66
C ALA A 237 -12.71 1.92 -17.43
N ALA A 238 -11.71 1.81 -16.57
CA ALA A 238 -11.49 2.74 -15.48
C ALA A 238 -11.07 4.11 -16.03
N ASN A 239 -11.54 5.19 -15.40
CA ASN A 239 -10.91 6.49 -15.58
C ASN A 239 -9.57 6.49 -14.83
N PRO A 240 -8.42 6.75 -15.47
CA PRO A 240 -7.09 6.62 -14.85
C PRO A 240 -6.91 7.52 -13.63
N LYS A 241 -7.60 8.66 -13.55
CA LYS A 241 -7.55 9.57 -12.38
C LYS A 241 -8.08 8.92 -11.10
N TYR A 242 -8.95 7.92 -11.24
CA TYR A 242 -9.49 7.15 -10.13
C TYR A 242 -8.59 5.99 -9.67
N LEU A 243 -7.50 5.71 -10.36
CA LEU A 243 -6.53 4.68 -9.99
C LEU A 243 -5.13 5.24 -9.70
N SER A 244 -4.94 6.55 -9.79
CA SER A 244 -3.66 7.25 -9.58
C SER A 244 -3.76 8.25 -8.43
N ARG A 245 -2.84 9.23 -8.38
CA ARG A 245 -2.80 10.36 -7.44
C ARG A 245 -2.37 9.97 -6.03
N SER A 246 -1.44 9.03 -5.91
CA SER A 246 -0.88 8.57 -4.62
C SER A 246 -0.30 9.70 -3.77
N LYS A 247 0.19 10.78 -4.40
CA LYS A 247 0.69 11.99 -3.72
C LYS A 247 -0.37 12.63 -2.81
N SER A 248 -1.65 12.55 -3.16
CA SER A 248 -2.74 13.09 -2.34
C SER A 248 -2.84 12.39 -0.98
N CYS A 249 -2.65 11.07 -0.92
CA CYS A 249 -2.65 10.30 0.32
C CYS A 249 -1.51 10.73 1.26
N GLY A 250 -0.33 11.00 0.69
CA GLY A 250 0.87 11.42 1.41
C GLY A 250 0.95 12.91 1.74
N SER A 251 -0.15 13.65 1.65
CA SER A 251 -0.19 15.10 1.88
C SER A 251 -0.97 15.45 3.16
N SER A 252 -0.86 16.70 3.60
CA SER A 252 -1.65 17.26 4.71
C SER A 252 -1.54 16.45 6.03
N ASN A 253 -0.36 15.89 6.31
CA ASN A 253 -0.05 15.08 7.49
C ASN A 253 -0.94 13.82 7.67
N CYS A 254 -1.41 13.19 6.57
CA CYS A 254 -2.23 11.98 6.62
C CYS A 254 -1.42 10.68 6.50
N HIS A 255 -0.70 10.44 5.39
CA HIS A 255 0.10 9.22 5.19
C HIS A 255 1.53 9.52 4.72
N GLU A 256 2.18 10.51 5.36
CA GLU A 256 3.47 10.99 4.90
C GLU A 256 4.58 9.94 5.04
N ASN A 257 4.59 9.18 6.14
CA ASN A 257 5.60 8.15 6.35
C ASN A 257 5.45 7.04 5.30
N ILE A 258 4.22 6.56 5.11
CA ILE A 258 3.88 5.53 4.12
C ILE A 258 4.26 5.99 2.71
N TYR A 259 3.91 7.22 2.33
CA TYR A 259 4.22 7.75 1.01
C TYR A 259 5.73 7.83 0.76
N LYS A 260 6.50 8.34 1.73
CA LYS A 260 7.99 8.41 1.65
C LYS A 260 8.64 7.03 1.58
N GLU A 261 8.02 6.02 2.16
CA GLU A 261 8.47 4.62 2.08
C GLU A 261 8.17 3.98 0.72
N TRP A 262 6.97 4.22 0.19
CA TRP A 262 6.55 3.72 -1.14
C TRP A 262 7.35 4.38 -2.27
N LEU A 263 7.74 5.65 -2.14
CA LEU A 263 8.43 6.40 -3.19
C LEU A 263 9.64 5.65 -3.82
N PRO A 264 10.61 5.10 -3.09
CA PRO A 264 11.71 4.36 -3.70
C PRO A 264 11.44 2.87 -3.93
N SER A 265 10.19 2.39 -3.74
CA SER A 265 9.86 0.96 -3.82
C SER A 265 9.75 0.46 -5.26
N ALA A 266 9.94 -0.85 -5.46
CA ALA A 266 9.71 -1.49 -6.74
C ALA A 266 8.23 -1.44 -7.18
N HIS A 267 7.28 -1.38 -6.23
CA HIS A 267 5.85 -1.28 -6.55
C HIS A 267 5.51 0.05 -7.24
N ARG A 268 6.03 1.18 -6.74
CA ARG A 268 5.86 2.49 -7.38
C ARG A 268 6.45 2.52 -8.79
N TYR A 269 7.60 1.89 -8.99
CA TYR A 269 8.29 1.87 -10.29
C TYR A 269 7.96 0.63 -11.11
N SER A 270 6.93 -0.14 -10.76
CA SER A 270 6.63 -1.40 -11.44
C SER A 270 6.33 -1.20 -12.92
N SER A 271 5.74 -0.07 -13.30
CA SER A 271 5.53 0.32 -14.70
C SER A 271 6.74 1.04 -15.29
N MET A 272 7.48 1.83 -14.49
CA MET A 272 8.55 2.71 -14.98
C MET A 272 9.96 2.10 -14.94
N ASP A 273 10.08 0.87 -14.44
CA ASP A 273 11.34 0.13 -14.45
C ASP A 273 11.87 0.00 -15.89
N ASP A 274 13.12 0.44 -16.09
CA ASP A 274 13.75 0.49 -17.40
C ASP A 274 13.93 -0.90 -18.02
N MET A 275 14.19 -1.94 -17.22
CA MET A 275 14.27 -3.32 -17.73
C MET A 275 12.90 -3.81 -18.20
N PHE A 276 11.87 -3.63 -17.36
CA PHE A 276 10.50 -3.95 -17.71
C PHE A 276 10.04 -3.24 -18.99
N GLN A 277 10.31 -1.94 -19.13
CA GLN A 277 9.94 -1.16 -20.32
C GLN A 277 10.56 -1.72 -21.60
N LYS A 278 11.82 -2.17 -21.53
CA LYS A 278 12.48 -2.83 -22.67
C LYS A 278 11.84 -4.18 -22.99
N VAL A 279 11.62 -5.04 -22.00
CA VAL A 279 10.98 -6.35 -22.24
C VAL A 279 9.55 -6.18 -22.77
N GLN A 280 8.79 -5.21 -22.27
CA GLN A 280 7.46 -4.88 -22.79
C GLN A 280 7.53 -4.46 -24.27
N THR A 281 8.53 -3.64 -24.65
CA THR A 281 8.74 -3.23 -26.04
C THR A 281 9.08 -4.42 -26.94
N ILE A 282 9.93 -5.33 -26.46
CA ILE A 282 10.27 -6.56 -27.19
C ILE A 282 9.00 -7.41 -27.38
N MET A 283 8.23 -7.64 -26.32
CA MET A 283 6.96 -8.38 -26.39
C MET A 283 6.01 -7.77 -27.43
N MET A 284 5.82 -6.45 -27.36
CA MET A 284 4.96 -5.71 -28.28
C MET A 284 5.40 -5.89 -29.74
N THR A 285 6.71 -5.87 -29.99
CA THR A 285 7.30 -5.96 -31.34
C THR A 285 7.23 -7.37 -31.90
N GLU A 286 7.49 -8.39 -31.07
CA GLU A 286 7.55 -9.79 -31.48
C GLU A 286 6.18 -10.47 -31.48
N THR A 287 5.22 -9.94 -30.70
CA THR A 287 3.86 -10.49 -30.58
C THR A 287 2.83 -9.44 -30.96
N SER A 288 2.24 -8.75 -29.98
CA SER A 288 1.38 -7.58 -30.21
C SER A 288 1.26 -6.72 -28.95
N PRO A 289 0.84 -5.45 -29.08
CA PRO A 289 0.45 -4.58 -27.96
C PRO A 289 -0.51 -5.23 -26.96
N GLU A 290 -1.47 -6.04 -27.41
CA GLU A 290 -2.46 -6.67 -26.55
C GLU A 290 -1.87 -7.78 -25.65
N HIS A 291 -0.81 -8.47 -26.07
CA HIS A 291 -0.15 -9.47 -25.22
C HIS A 291 0.54 -8.83 -24.00
N THR A 292 0.90 -7.54 -24.09
CA THR A 292 1.49 -6.80 -22.95
C THR A 292 0.53 -6.64 -21.76
N ARG A 293 -0.78 -6.88 -21.97
CA ARG A 293 -1.79 -6.93 -20.90
C ARG A 293 -1.42 -7.96 -19.83
N TYR A 294 -0.77 -9.07 -20.21
CA TYR A 294 -0.23 -10.09 -19.31
C TYR A 294 0.68 -9.48 -18.23
N CYS A 295 1.66 -8.68 -18.67
CA CYS A 295 2.61 -8.04 -17.77
C CYS A 295 1.95 -6.89 -17.00
N ALA A 296 1.06 -6.15 -17.66
CA ALA A 296 0.39 -4.99 -17.11
C ALA A 296 -0.53 -5.32 -15.93
N GLY A 297 -1.00 -6.57 -15.80
CA GLY A 297 -1.74 -7.04 -14.63
C GLY A 297 -0.99 -6.80 -13.32
N CYS A 298 0.33 -6.99 -13.31
CA CYS A 298 1.16 -6.82 -12.12
C CYS A 298 1.98 -5.51 -12.16
N HIS A 299 2.43 -5.09 -13.34
CA HIS A 299 3.38 -3.98 -13.49
C HIS A 299 2.71 -2.64 -13.77
N ASP A 300 1.61 -2.61 -14.52
CA ASP A 300 1.00 -1.36 -14.98
C ASP A 300 -0.55 -1.45 -14.97
N PRO A 301 -1.13 -1.63 -13.77
CA PRO A 301 -2.56 -1.88 -13.61
C PRO A 301 -3.42 -0.67 -14.00
N ILE A 302 -2.89 0.54 -13.87
CA ILE A 302 -3.58 1.78 -14.26
C ILE A 302 -3.81 1.78 -15.78
N SER A 303 -2.77 1.51 -16.56
CA SER A 303 -2.87 1.44 -18.02
C SER A 303 -3.68 0.24 -18.49
N LEU A 304 -3.58 -0.91 -17.80
CA LEU A 304 -4.40 -2.08 -18.10
C LEU A 304 -5.89 -1.77 -17.97
N LEU A 305 -6.31 -1.32 -16.79
CA LEU A 305 -7.72 -1.14 -16.45
C LEU A 305 -8.35 0.06 -17.15
N SER A 306 -7.54 1.02 -17.61
CA SER A 306 -7.99 2.14 -18.43
C SER A 306 -8.11 1.80 -19.93
N GLY A 307 -7.77 0.57 -20.33
CA GLY A 307 -7.84 0.11 -21.72
C GLY A 307 -6.66 0.57 -22.60
N ALA A 308 -5.57 1.03 -21.99
CA ALA A 308 -4.46 1.67 -22.70
C ALA A 308 -3.45 0.69 -23.31
N LYS A 309 -3.42 -0.56 -22.82
CA LYS A 309 -2.60 -1.65 -23.38
C LYS A 309 -3.21 -2.18 -24.69
N ASN A 310 -3.15 -1.34 -25.71
CA ASN A 310 -3.82 -1.55 -26.99
C ASN A 310 -2.96 -1.03 -28.15
N SER A 311 -3.11 -1.62 -29.35
CA SER A 311 -2.33 -1.27 -30.53
C SER A 311 -2.47 0.17 -31.02
N THR A 312 -3.56 0.83 -30.68
CA THR A 312 -3.78 2.25 -31.02
C THR A 312 -3.04 3.23 -30.11
N ASN A 313 -2.47 2.75 -29.01
CA ASN A 313 -1.68 3.55 -28.09
C ASN A 313 -0.21 3.16 -28.14
N VAL A 314 0.58 3.91 -28.90
CA VAL A 314 2.03 3.70 -29.04
C VAL A 314 2.80 3.77 -27.72
N THR A 315 2.31 4.49 -26.72
CA THR A 315 2.98 4.56 -25.40
C THR A 315 2.62 3.40 -24.50
N LEU A 316 1.52 2.68 -24.82
CA LEU A 316 0.88 1.70 -23.95
C LEU A 316 0.53 2.23 -22.54
N GLY A 317 0.58 3.56 -22.32
CA GLY A 317 0.39 4.22 -21.03
C GLY A 317 -0.76 5.22 -21.02
N VAL A 318 -1.09 5.73 -19.83
CA VAL A 318 -2.10 6.77 -19.58
C VAL A 318 -1.63 7.70 -18.47
N GLU A 319 -2.31 8.84 -18.26
CA GLU A 319 -2.07 9.69 -17.08
C GLU A 319 -1.98 8.86 -15.79
N GLY A 320 -0.93 9.10 -14.99
CA GLY A 320 -0.71 8.42 -13.71
C GLY A 320 -0.11 7.01 -13.79
N TYR A 321 0.13 6.45 -14.99
CA TYR A 321 0.80 5.15 -15.13
C TYR A 321 2.19 5.11 -14.48
N ASP A 322 2.85 6.27 -14.31
CA ASP A 322 4.18 6.41 -13.71
C ASP A 322 4.21 6.12 -12.20
N GLU A 323 3.04 5.94 -11.58
CA GLU A 323 2.86 5.43 -10.23
C GLU A 323 2.90 3.90 -10.13
N GLY A 324 2.83 3.18 -11.25
CA GLY A 324 2.80 1.71 -11.28
C GLY A 324 1.70 1.13 -10.40
N SER A 325 2.08 0.38 -9.37
CA SER A 325 1.17 -0.07 -8.31
C SER A 325 0.97 1.07 -7.30
N SER A 326 0.03 1.97 -7.65
CA SER A 326 -0.35 3.12 -6.84
C SER A 326 -1.00 2.72 -5.50
N CYS A 327 -1.09 3.67 -4.57
CA CYS A 327 -1.85 3.49 -3.33
C CYS A 327 -3.28 3.02 -3.62
N VAL A 328 -3.93 3.66 -4.58
CA VAL A 328 -5.33 3.41 -4.90
C VAL A 328 -5.51 2.05 -5.56
N VAL A 329 -4.62 1.63 -6.45
CA VAL A 329 -4.68 0.29 -7.07
C VAL A 329 -4.67 -0.77 -5.98
N CYS A 330 -3.66 -0.78 -5.11
CA CYS A 330 -3.55 -1.76 -4.03
C CYS A 330 -4.74 -1.70 -3.07
N HIS A 331 -5.14 -0.50 -2.68
CA HIS A 331 -6.21 -0.28 -1.70
C HIS A 331 -7.63 -0.27 -2.29
N SER A 332 -7.80 -0.59 -3.57
CA SER A 332 -9.11 -0.79 -4.22
C SER A 332 -9.37 -2.26 -4.60
N ILE A 333 -8.42 -3.16 -4.34
CA ILE A 333 -8.60 -4.59 -4.56
C ILE A 333 -9.57 -5.15 -3.51
N VAL A 334 -10.67 -5.75 -3.97
CA VAL A 334 -11.72 -6.32 -3.11
C VAL A 334 -11.69 -7.84 -3.06
N LYS A 335 -11.01 -8.49 -4.01
CA LYS A 335 -10.87 -9.95 -4.10
C LYS A 335 -9.58 -10.30 -4.81
N THR A 336 -8.96 -11.41 -4.41
CA THR A 336 -7.80 -11.99 -5.10
C THR A 336 -7.96 -13.50 -5.26
N ASP A 337 -7.13 -14.09 -6.12
CA ASP A 337 -6.99 -15.53 -6.28
C ASP A 337 -5.50 -15.92 -6.35
N VAL A 338 -5.17 -17.10 -5.83
CA VAL A 338 -3.81 -17.65 -5.79
C VAL A 338 -3.38 -18.31 -7.09
N GLN A 339 -4.18 -18.23 -8.15
CA GLN A 339 -3.77 -18.65 -9.49
C GLN A 339 -2.64 -17.77 -10.04
N GLY A 340 -2.58 -16.49 -9.63
CA GLY A 340 -1.57 -15.54 -10.09
C GLY A 340 -1.95 -14.76 -11.35
N ASN A 341 -0.98 -14.20 -12.08
CA ASN A 341 -1.16 -13.40 -13.32
C ASN A 341 -2.08 -12.17 -13.16
N GLY A 342 -1.98 -11.48 -12.02
CA GLY A 342 -2.80 -10.32 -11.71
C GLY A 342 -4.27 -10.69 -11.44
N ASN A 343 -4.55 -11.90 -10.95
CA ASN A 343 -5.92 -12.34 -10.65
C ASN A 343 -6.46 -11.64 -9.38
N TYR A 344 -6.92 -10.42 -9.57
CA TYR A 344 -7.58 -9.59 -8.57
C TYR A 344 -8.78 -8.88 -9.17
N VAL A 345 -9.70 -8.48 -8.29
CA VAL A 345 -10.85 -7.65 -8.63
C VAL A 345 -10.66 -6.28 -7.99
N ILE A 346 -10.68 -5.22 -8.80
CA ILE A 346 -10.65 -3.83 -8.33
C ILE A 346 -12.05 -3.24 -8.36
N HIS A 347 -12.47 -2.69 -7.22
CA HIS A 347 -13.67 -1.88 -7.08
C HIS A 347 -13.25 -0.43 -6.82
N ILE A 348 -13.54 0.48 -7.76
CA ILE A 348 -13.15 1.89 -7.65
C ILE A 348 -14.02 2.60 -6.60
N PRO A 349 -13.46 3.07 -5.48
CA PRO A 349 -14.25 3.69 -4.43
C PRO A 349 -14.77 5.08 -4.83
N ASP A 350 -15.95 5.45 -4.33
CA ASP A 350 -16.48 6.81 -4.43
C ASP A 350 -15.52 7.82 -3.83
N ARG A 351 -15.32 8.93 -4.55
CA ARG A 351 -14.42 10.02 -4.15
C ARG A 351 -15.16 11.08 -3.34
N TYR A 352 -14.42 11.73 -2.46
CA TYR A 352 -14.88 12.93 -1.78
C TYR A 352 -14.98 14.11 -2.75
N LEU A 353 -15.84 15.08 -2.44
CA LEU A 353 -15.97 16.30 -3.23
C LEU A 353 -14.60 16.96 -3.38
N TYR A 354 -14.23 17.27 -4.62
CA TYR A 354 -12.97 17.91 -4.98
C TYR A 354 -11.69 17.09 -4.71
N GLU A 355 -11.78 15.79 -4.38
CA GLU A 355 -10.60 14.94 -4.13
C GLU A 355 -9.72 14.76 -5.38
N LEU A 356 -10.31 14.87 -6.57
CA LEU A 356 -9.60 14.75 -7.85
C LEU A 356 -9.05 16.08 -8.39
N ASN A 357 -9.29 17.19 -7.68
CA ASN A 357 -8.83 18.52 -8.06
C ASN A 357 -7.46 18.82 -7.43
N ASP A 358 -6.65 19.63 -8.10
CA ASP A 358 -5.29 19.98 -7.67
C ASP A 358 -5.18 21.34 -6.96
N ASP A 359 -6.20 22.18 -7.03
CA ASP A 359 -6.13 23.53 -6.46
C ASP A 359 -6.21 23.52 -4.91
N PRO A 360 -5.59 24.51 -4.25
CA PRO A 360 -5.51 24.52 -2.78
C PRO A 360 -6.86 24.55 -2.06
N ILE A 361 -7.89 25.18 -2.66
CA ILE A 361 -9.21 25.31 -2.03
C ILE A 361 -9.93 23.97 -2.10
N SER A 362 -9.95 23.34 -3.27
CA SER A 362 -10.45 21.98 -3.46
C SER A 362 -9.79 20.99 -2.52
N LYS A 363 -8.47 21.10 -2.36
CA LYS A 363 -7.72 20.26 -1.43
C LYS A 363 -8.12 20.49 0.03
N LEU A 364 -8.28 21.73 0.45
CA LEU A 364 -8.76 22.06 1.79
C LEU A 364 -10.15 21.44 2.05
N VAL A 365 -11.07 21.52 1.08
CA VAL A 365 -12.42 20.98 1.20
C VAL A 365 -12.40 19.44 1.28
N SER A 366 -11.66 18.78 0.39
CA SER A 366 -11.55 17.31 0.38
C SER A 366 -10.88 16.78 1.65
N ASP A 367 -9.78 17.40 2.11
CA ASP A 367 -9.11 17.02 3.36
C ASP A 367 -10.04 17.21 4.57
N PHE A 368 -10.79 18.32 4.61
CA PHE A 368 -11.80 18.57 5.65
C PHE A 368 -12.89 17.49 5.64
N LEU A 369 -13.42 17.13 4.48
CA LEU A 369 -14.45 16.11 4.34
C LEU A 369 -13.95 14.71 4.72
N ILE A 370 -12.73 14.34 4.33
CA ILE A 370 -12.12 13.05 4.71
C ILE A 370 -12.00 12.96 6.23
N ARG A 371 -11.56 14.02 6.90
CA ARG A 371 -11.39 14.03 8.37
C ARG A 371 -12.70 14.12 9.14
N SER A 372 -13.66 14.92 8.66
CA SER A 372 -14.97 15.09 9.30
C SER A 372 -15.94 13.94 9.03
N TYR A 373 -15.72 13.20 7.94
CA TYR A 373 -16.51 12.02 7.56
C TYR A 373 -15.63 10.80 7.27
N PRO A 374 -14.81 10.33 8.23
CA PRO A 374 -13.71 9.39 7.99
C PRO A 374 -14.16 7.94 7.75
N LYS A 375 -15.40 7.61 8.10
CA LYS A 375 -15.94 6.23 8.00
C LYS A 375 -15.87 5.70 6.57
N HIS A 376 -16.25 6.52 5.58
CA HIS A 376 -16.19 6.15 4.17
C HIS A 376 -14.76 5.91 3.69
N HIS A 377 -13.83 6.79 4.06
CA HIS A 377 -12.40 6.65 3.75
C HIS A 377 -11.83 5.31 4.27
N VAL A 378 -12.06 5.00 5.55
CA VAL A 378 -11.56 3.76 6.17
C VAL A 378 -12.19 2.52 5.53
N GLN A 379 -13.50 2.51 5.28
CA GLN A 379 -14.19 1.37 4.64
C GLN A 379 -13.75 1.15 3.18
N SER A 380 -13.45 2.24 2.48
CA SER A 380 -12.98 2.19 1.09
C SER A 380 -11.57 1.61 1.00
N TYR A 381 -10.65 2.06 1.85
CA TYR A 381 -9.21 1.79 1.70
C TYR A 381 -8.60 0.84 2.74
N SER A 382 -9.34 0.38 3.75
CA SER A 382 -8.83 -0.59 4.73
C SER A 382 -9.68 -1.85 4.74
N LYS A 383 -9.13 -2.95 4.18
CA LYS A 383 -9.82 -4.24 4.05
C LYS A 383 -9.03 -5.34 4.73
N PRO A 384 -9.70 -6.32 5.37
CA PRO A 384 -9.04 -7.50 5.92
C PRO A 384 -8.24 -8.29 4.89
N LEU A 385 -8.65 -8.27 3.61
CA LEU A 385 -7.98 -8.94 2.50
C LEU A 385 -6.47 -8.60 2.43
N TYR A 386 -6.10 -7.34 2.66
CA TYR A 386 -4.71 -6.87 2.60
C TYR A 386 -3.79 -7.54 3.61
N LYS A 387 -4.36 -8.32 4.54
CA LYS A 387 -3.64 -9.03 5.58
C LYS A 387 -3.25 -10.46 5.22
N THR A 388 -3.86 -10.98 4.16
CA THR A 388 -3.71 -12.35 3.70
C THR A 388 -2.54 -12.49 2.74
N GLU A 389 -1.94 -13.67 2.65
CA GLU A 389 -0.90 -13.96 1.67
C GLU A 389 -1.48 -14.12 0.25
N GLU A 390 -2.76 -14.50 0.16
CA GLU A 390 -3.55 -14.51 -1.07
C GLU A 390 -3.58 -13.14 -1.76
N PHE A 391 -3.48 -12.03 -1.00
CA PHE A 391 -3.38 -10.69 -1.57
C PHE A 391 -2.10 -10.52 -2.40
N CYS A 392 -0.96 -10.93 -1.84
CA CYS A 392 0.33 -10.87 -2.54
C CYS A 392 0.39 -11.88 -3.70
N ALA A 393 -0.24 -13.05 -3.53
CA ALA A 393 -0.22 -14.14 -4.51
C ALA A 393 -0.84 -13.77 -5.86
N ALA A 394 -1.76 -12.79 -5.91
CA ALA A 394 -2.34 -12.32 -7.16
C ALA A 394 -1.26 -11.86 -8.16
N CYS A 395 -0.18 -11.24 -7.66
CA CYS A 395 0.94 -10.75 -8.48
C CYS A 395 2.23 -11.57 -8.32
N HIS A 396 2.49 -12.13 -7.13
CA HIS A 396 3.68 -12.93 -6.81
C HIS A 396 3.49 -14.43 -7.05
N LYS A 397 2.59 -14.76 -7.98
CA LYS A 397 2.50 -16.05 -8.62
C LYS A 397 2.19 -15.82 -10.09
N GLN A 398 2.86 -16.57 -10.95
CA GLN A 398 2.85 -16.34 -12.38
C GLN A 398 2.95 -17.67 -13.11
N TYR A 399 2.14 -17.85 -14.14
CA TYR A 399 2.26 -18.95 -15.08
C TYR A 399 2.03 -18.43 -16.49
N ILE A 400 2.74 -18.98 -17.45
CA ILE A 400 2.51 -18.71 -18.86
C ILE A 400 1.47 -19.72 -19.33
N ASP A 401 0.46 -19.28 -20.07
CA ASP A 401 -0.55 -20.15 -20.67
C ASP A 401 -0.74 -19.89 -22.15
N LYS A 402 -1.71 -20.58 -22.76
CA LYS A 402 -2.02 -20.49 -24.19
C LYS A 402 -2.35 -19.07 -24.68
N GLN A 403 -2.67 -18.12 -23.81
CA GLN A 403 -2.93 -16.74 -24.22
C GLN A 403 -1.64 -15.94 -24.39
N VAL A 404 -0.54 -16.44 -23.83
CA VAL A 404 0.80 -15.83 -23.88
C VAL A 404 1.76 -16.68 -24.72
N ASN A 405 1.73 -17.99 -24.56
CA ASN A 405 2.53 -19.00 -25.26
C ASN A 405 1.58 -19.99 -25.95
N THR A 406 1.15 -19.63 -27.15
CA THR A 406 -0.03 -20.11 -27.91
C THR A 406 -0.22 -21.63 -28.03
N ASP A 407 0.81 -22.44 -27.84
CA ASP A 407 0.89 -23.83 -28.30
C ASP A 407 1.44 -24.84 -27.27
N ILE A 408 2.05 -24.38 -26.15
CA ILE A 408 2.77 -25.26 -25.22
C ILE A 408 1.96 -25.64 -23.97
N GLY A 409 0.93 -24.86 -23.64
CA GLY A 409 0.12 -25.07 -22.44
C GLY A 409 0.64 -24.27 -21.24
N LYS A 410 0.43 -24.78 -20.02
CA LYS A 410 0.77 -24.05 -18.78
C LYS A 410 2.22 -24.31 -18.37
N VAL A 411 3.05 -23.27 -18.38
CA VAL A 411 4.42 -23.29 -17.86
C VAL A 411 4.48 -22.46 -16.58
N GLN A 412 4.92 -23.06 -15.48
CA GLN A 412 5.03 -22.34 -14.21
C GLN A 412 6.19 -21.35 -14.27
N GLY A 413 5.88 -20.06 -14.08
CA GLY A 413 6.85 -18.99 -13.91
C GLY A 413 7.15 -18.75 -12.43
N GLN A 414 7.16 -17.49 -12.03
CA GLN A 414 7.39 -17.09 -10.63
C GLN A 414 6.36 -17.72 -9.68
N ASN A 415 6.79 -18.24 -8.53
CA ASN A 415 5.88 -18.87 -7.57
C ASN A 415 6.40 -18.77 -6.13
N GLN A 416 6.26 -17.58 -5.54
CA GLN A 416 6.66 -17.33 -4.16
C GLN A 416 5.61 -17.87 -3.17
N TYR A 417 4.32 -17.80 -3.52
CA TYR A 417 3.23 -18.22 -2.64
C TYR A 417 3.27 -19.72 -2.33
N ASP A 418 3.38 -20.60 -3.35
CA ASP A 418 3.39 -22.05 -3.08
C ASP A 418 4.69 -22.48 -2.39
N SER A 419 5.82 -21.84 -2.70
CA SER A 419 7.09 -22.08 -1.98
C SER A 419 6.95 -21.75 -0.49
N TRP A 420 6.33 -20.60 -0.16
CA TRP A 420 6.01 -20.22 1.22
C TRP A 420 5.02 -21.18 1.89
N LYS A 421 3.93 -21.50 1.22
CA LYS A 421 2.87 -22.37 1.75
C LYS A 421 3.36 -23.79 2.05
N ASN A 422 4.37 -24.27 1.30
CA ASN A 422 4.99 -25.57 1.51
C ASN A 422 6.22 -25.51 2.45
N SER A 423 6.54 -24.35 3.01
CA SER A 423 7.69 -24.16 3.90
C SER A 423 7.33 -24.38 5.37
N ARG A 424 8.37 -24.44 6.22
CA ARG A 424 8.23 -24.43 7.69
C ARG A 424 7.61 -23.14 8.26
N TRP A 425 7.46 -22.10 7.45
CA TRP A 425 6.93 -20.80 7.87
C TRP A 425 5.42 -20.71 7.79
N TYR A 426 4.76 -21.71 7.21
CA TYR A 426 3.32 -21.78 7.10
C TYR A 426 2.75 -22.84 8.04
N HIS A 427 1.80 -22.42 8.87
CA HIS A 427 1.05 -23.29 9.76
C HIS A 427 -0.45 -23.06 9.53
N LYS A 428 -1.08 -23.93 8.73
CA LYS A 428 -2.48 -23.83 8.28
C LYS A 428 -3.48 -23.46 9.38
N ASN A 429 -3.31 -24.02 10.57
CA ASN A 429 -4.25 -23.86 11.69
C ASN A 429 -3.75 -22.91 12.80
N ASP A 430 -2.59 -22.27 12.61
CA ASP A 430 -1.98 -21.40 13.62
C ASP A 430 -1.28 -20.19 12.96
N PRO A 431 -2.03 -19.11 12.67
CA PRO A 431 -1.47 -17.88 12.12
C PRO A 431 -0.38 -17.29 13.02
N LYS A 432 -0.44 -17.53 14.33
CA LYS A 432 0.58 -17.04 15.26
C LYS A 432 1.89 -17.78 15.13
N LYS A 433 1.93 -18.99 14.57
CA LYS A 433 3.20 -19.67 14.26
C LYS A 433 3.68 -19.38 12.85
N SER A 434 2.79 -18.90 11.98
CA SER A 434 3.15 -18.54 10.62
C SER A 434 3.90 -17.21 10.58
N ILE A 435 4.79 -17.06 9.59
CA ILE A 435 5.36 -15.75 9.23
C ILE A 435 4.78 -15.34 7.89
N SER A 436 3.99 -14.26 7.86
CA SER A 436 3.36 -13.76 6.64
C SER A 436 4.32 -12.99 5.74
N CYS A 437 3.96 -12.81 4.47
CA CYS A 437 4.74 -11.98 3.53
C CYS A 437 4.99 -10.56 4.07
N ARG A 438 3.97 -9.97 4.71
CA ARG A 438 4.03 -8.59 5.24
C ARG A 438 4.89 -8.47 6.50
N GLU A 439 5.05 -9.52 7.28
CA GLU A 439 5.90 -9.45 8.48
C GLU A 439 7.37 -9.25 8.10
N CYS A 440 7.86 -9.91 7.04
CA CYS A 440 9.22 -9.75 6.56
C CYS A 440 9.40 -8.54 5.65
N HIS A 441 8.46 -8.30 4.72
CA HIS A 441 8.60 -7.27 3.68
C HIS A 441 7.99 -5.92 4.07
N MET A 442 7.05 -5.88 5.02
CA MET A 442 6.39 -4.67 5.50
C MET A 442 6.49 -4.56 7.03
N PRO A 443 7.70 -4.58 7.62
CA PRO A 443 7.89 -4.59 9.06
C PRO A 443 7.27 -3.35 9.72
N LEU A 444 6.87 -3.48 10.98
CA LEU A 444 6.24 -2.39 11.72
C LEU A 444 7.21 -1.22 11.93
N GLN A 445 6.72 0.00 11.68
CA GLN A 445 7.43 1.26 11.89
C GLN A 445 6.60 2.18 12.77
N ASN A 446 7.25 2.99 13.61
CA ASN A 446 6.54 3.99 14.41
C ASN A 446 6.04 5.14 13.53
N THR A 447 4.82 5.64 13.79
CA THR A 447 4.26 6.79 13.07
C THR A 447 3.25 7.55 13.92
N ALA A 448 3.06 8.83 13.57
CA ALA A 448 1.98 9.68 14.06
C ALA A 448 0.84 9.83 13.02
N ASP A 449 1.00 9.25 11.82
CA ASP A 449 0.01 9.28 10.74
C ASP A 449 -1.32 8.68 11.22
N PRO A 450 -2.49 9.20 10.81
CA PRO A 450 -3.82 8.69 11.20
C PRO A 450 -4.08 7.21 10.92
N ALA A 451 -3.30 6.56 10.05
CA ALA A 451 -3.32 5.11 9.83
C ALA A 451 -2.61 4.29 10.94
N ASN A 452 -2.20 4.93 12.03
CA ASN A 452 -1.63 4.24 13.18
C ASN A 452 -2.66 3.38 13.94
N GLY A 453 -2.18 2.30 14.53
CA GLY A 453 -3.02 1.30 15.20
C GLY A 453 -3.79 0.39 14.23
N ASP A 454 -4.06 -0.84 14.66
CA ASP A 454 -4.92 -1.79 13.93
C ASP A 454 -5.45 -2.87 14.87
N SER A 455 -6.78 -3.01 14.96
CA SER A 455 -7.44 -4.03 15.80
C SER A 455 -7.54 -5.41 15.14
N SER A 456 -7.27 -5.49 13.83
CA SER A 456 -7.50 -6.70 13.04
C SER A 456 -6.21 -7.32 12.49
N ASP A 457 -5.04 -6.79 12.86
CA ASP A 457 -3.73 -7.43 12.62
C ASP A 457 -3.24 -8.02 13.95
N TYR A 458 -2.83 -9.29 13.94
CA TYR A 458 -2.52 -10.07 15.14
C TYR A 458 -1.41 -9.45 16.02
N TYR A 459 -0.42 -8.80 15.40
CA TYR A 459 0.71 -8.19 16.13
C TYR A 459 0.47 -6.74 16.54
N ARG A 460 -0.77 -6.26 16.38
CA ARG A 460 -1.09 -4.84 16.49
C ARG A 460 -2.17 -4.59 17.52
N SER A 461 -2.23 -3.34 17.97
CA SER A 461 -3.31 -2.85 18.80
C SER A 461 -3.82 -1.53 18.22
N PRO A 462 -5.03 -1.08 18.60
CA PRO A 462 -5.56 0.21 18.14
C PRO A 462 -4.72 1.43 18.55
N THR A 463 -3.74 1.27 19.44
CA THR A 463 -2.96 2.35 20.04
C THR A 463 -1.46 2.11 20.03
N ASP A 464 -0.97 1.21 19.16
CA ASP A 464 0.46 0.86 19.08
C ASP A 464 1.33 1.98 18.46
N ASN A 465 0.72 3.01 17.87
CA ASN A 465 1.38 4.10 17.14
C ASN A 465 2.33 3.62 16.05
N LYS A 466 1.97 2.52 15.36
CA LYS A 466 2.78 1.93 14.28
C LYS A 466 2.03 1.90 12.94
N HIS A 467 2.73 1.59 11.86
CA HIS A 467 2.16 1.15 10.57
C HIS A 467 3.04 0.07 9.96
N ARG A 468 2.54 -0.65 8.95
CA ARG A 468 3.32 -1.61 8.17
C ARG A 468 4.09 -0.87 7.09
N SER A 469 5.41 -1.04 7.03
CA SER A 469 6.23 -0.25 6.09
C SER A 469 5.86 -0.52 4.62
N HIS A 470 5.75 0.54 3.82
CA HIS A 470 5.47 0.42 2.37
C HIS A 470 6.73 0.46 1.50
N ARG A 471 7.92 0.36 2.13
CA ARG A 471 9.19 0.30 1.41
C ARG A 471 9.40 -1.03 0.71
N THR A 472 8.76 -2.08 1.23
CA THR A 472 8.77 -3.45 0.69
C THR A 472 10.20 -3.93 0.39
N LEU A 473 11.05 -3.92 1.43
CA LEU A 473 12.46 -4.28 1.29
C LEU A 473 12.61 -5.74 0.86
N ALA A 474 13.48 -5.97 -0.11
CA ALA A 474 13.83 -7.28 -0.65
C ALA A 474 15.21 -7.17 -1.30
N THR A 475 15.38 -7.63 -2.55
CA THR A 475 16.66 -7.60 -3.28
C THR A 475 16.78 -6.46 -4.30
N ASN A 476 15.82 -5.54 -4.36
CA ASN A 476 15.81 -4.47 -5.37
C ASN A 476 16.70 -3.28 -4.95
N SER A 477 17.96 -3.31 -5.36
CA SER A 477 18.86 -2.14 -5.35
C SER A 477 18.96 -1.45 -6.71
N TYR A 478 18.57 -2.15 -7.77
CA TYR A 478 18.75 -1.75 -9.15
C TYR A 478 17.92 -0.51 -9.55
N ILE A 479 16.59 -0.58 -9.39
CA ILE A 479 15.68 0.51 -9.80
C ILE A 479 16.11 1.84 -9.17
N PRO A 480 16.29 1.95 -7.83
CA PRO A 480 16.68 3.22 -7.23
C PRO A 480 18.04 3.73 -7.71
N GLN A 481 18.99 2.83 -7.97
CA GLN A 481 20.32 3.21 -8.42
C GLN A 481 20.33 3.69 -9.88
N LEU A 482 19.79 2.90 -10.80
CA LEU A 482 19.86 3.21 -12.23
C LEU A 482 19.02 4.46 -12.55
N MET A 483 17.85 4.57 -11.94
CA MET A 483 16.95 5.70 -12.16
C MET A 483 17.33 6.94 -11.34
N LYS A 484 18.40 6.87 -10.53
CA LYS A 484 18.93 7.96 -9.70
C LYS A 484 17.86 8.60 -8.80
N LEU A 485 17.10 7.76 -8.12
CA LEU A 485 15.95 8.21 -7.34
C LEU A 485 16.35 8.97 -6.08
N ASP A 486 15.49 9.89 -5.64
CA ASP A 486 15.60 10.49 -4.32
C ASP A 486 15.52 9.41 -3.23
N GLY A 487 16.47 9.44 -2.30
CA GLY A 487 16.58 8.42 -1.25
C GLY A 487 17.14 7.07 -1.72
N ALA A 488 17.64 6.95 -2.97
CA ALA A 488 18.23 5.72 -3.50
C ALA A 488 19.33 5.14 -2.60
N LYS A 489 20.29 5.99 -2.18
CA LYS A 489 21.38 5.57 -1.28
C LYS A 489 20.85 4.90 -0.01
N LYS A 490 19.83 5.49 0.62
CA LYS A 490 19.22 4.94 1.83
C LYS A 490 18.47 3.64 1.53
N HIS A 491 17.76 3.55 0.41
CA HIS A 491 17.08 2.32 0.00
C HIS A 491 18.08 1.17 -0.20
N ILE A 492 19.18 1.42 -0.91
CA ILE A 492 20.23 0.41 -1.18
C ILE A 492 20.88 -0.05 0.14
N GLN A 493 21.27 0.87 1.02
CA GLN A 493 21.82 0.52 2.33
C GLN A 493 20.86 -0.34 3.17
N LEU A 494 19.56 -0.03 3.13
CA LEU A 494 18.55 -0.82 3.83
C LEU A 494 18.38 -2.21 3.19
N THR A 495 18.39 -2.30 1.86
CA THR A 495 18.36 -3.56 1.11
C THR A 495 19.56 -4.45 1.47
N GLU A 496 20.77 -3.91 1.46
CA GLU A 496 21.99 -4.64 1.89
C GLU A 496 21.88 -5.09 3.35
N SER A 497 21.45 -4.20 4.24
CA SER A 497 21.26 -4.52 5.66
C SER A 497 20.19 -5.60 5.86
N TRP A 498 19.13 -5.60 5.06
CA TRP A 498 18.08 -6.61 5.09
C TRP A 498 18.60 -7.97 4.64
N LEU A 499 19.34 -8.03 3.51
CA LEU A 499 19.92 -9.27 2.98
C LEU A 499 20.96 -9.89 3.92
N GLN A 500 21.78 -9.04 4.54
CA GLN A 500 22.77 -9.45 5.55
C GLN A 500 22.16 -9.72 6.93
N GLY A 501 20.83 -9.51 7.09
CA GLY A 501 20.12 -9.79 8.32
C GLY A 501 20.46 -8.85 9.48
N ARG A 502 20.92 -7.65 9.17
CA ARG A 502 21.24 -6.55 10.11
C ARG A 502 20.01 -5.70 10.50
N ILE A 503 18.86 -5.96 9.88
CA ILE A 503 17.58 -5.34 10.26
C ILE A 503 16.83 -6.31 11.18
N ASP A 504 16.64 -5.88 12.43
CA ASP A 504 15.78 -6.58 13.38
C ASP A 504 14.30 -6.34 13.06
N ILE A 505 13.50 -7.40 13.18
CA ILE A 505 12.03 -7.35 13.05
C ILE A 505 11.45 -7.90 14.37
N PRO A 506 11.27 -7.04 15.39
CA PRO A 506 10.91 -7.47 16.75
C PRO A 506 9.63 -8.29 16.82
N GLU A 507 8.65 -8.02 15.96
CA GLU A 507 7.35 -8.71 15.96
C GLU A 507 7.43 -10.20 15.58
N ILE A 508 8.51 -10.64 14.93
CA ILE A 508 8.71 -12.05 14.55
C ILE A 508 10.01 -12.64 15.12
N ALA A 509 10.69 -11.93 16.01
CA ALA A 509 12.00 -12.33 16.52
C ALA A 509 11.99 -13.67 17.30
N ASP A 510 10.84 -14.10 17.79
CA ASP A 510 10.63 -15.40 18.46
C ASP A 510 10.56 -16.58 17.48
N LYS A 511 10.26 -16.32 16.20
CA LYS A 511 10.12 -17.35 15.15
C LYS A 511 11.23 -17.26 14.11
N TRP A 512 11.78 -16.07 13.92
CA TRP A 512 12.74 -15.75 12.88
C TRP A 512 14.17 -15.77 13.45
N VAL A 513 15.02 -16.59 12.84
CA VAL A 513 16.42 -16.76 13.25
C VAL A 513 17.21 -15.45 13.10
N LYS A 514 18.36 -15.33 13.78
CA LYS A 514 19.31 -14.22 13.57
C LYS A 514 20.28 -14.52 12.42
N GLY A 515 20.93 -13.49 11.89
CA GLY A 515 21.92 -13.60 10.81
C GLY A 515 21.34 -13.35 9.41
N PRO A 516 22.13 -13.56 8.35
CA PRO A 516 21.77 -13.23 6.96
C PRO A 516 20.61 -14.07 6.41
N VAL A 517 20.03 -13.61 5.30
CA VAL A 517 18.88 -14.28 4.67
C VAL A 517 19.22 -15.73 4.28
N VAL A 518 20.42 -15.92 3.75
CA VAL A 518 21.08 -17.21 3.57
C VAL A 518 22.36 -17.18 4.38
N SER A 519 22.54 -18.14 5.28
CA SER A 519 23.78 -18.28 6.05
C SER A 519 24.76 -19.19 5.33
N LEU A 520 26.04 -18.87 5.45
CA LEU A 520 27.16 -19.61 4.87
C LEU A 520 27.99 -20.27 5.97
N GLN A 521 28.53 -21.45 5.70
CA GLN A 521 29.54 -22.10 6.53
C GLN A 521 30.57 -22.78 5.62
N VAL A 522 31.85 -22.54 5.89
CA VAL A 522 32.94 -23.29 5.28
C VAL A 522 33.18 -24.55 6.11
N ILE A 523 33.29 -25.70 5.46
CA ILE A 523 33.62 -26.99 6.04
C ILE A 523 34.87 -27.49 5.33
N ALA A 524 36.02 -27.30 5.97
CA ALA A 524 37.33 -27.70 5.48
C ALA A 524 38.07 -28.54 6.56
N PRO A 525 39.09 -29.35 6.17
CA PRO A 525 39.93 -30.05 7.15
C PRO A 525 40.68 -29.05 8.05
N GLN A 526 40.98 -29.45 9.28
CA GLN A 526 41.75 -28.59 10.22
C GLN A 526 43.21 -28.45 9.81
N SER A 527 43.77 -29.47 9.17
CA SER A 527 45.13 -29.50 8.66
C SER A 527 45.21 -30.25 7.33
N ILE A 528 46.19 -29.91 6.50
CA ILE A 528 46.49 -30.57 5.22
C ILE A 528 48.00 -30.65 5.01
N THR A 529 48.50 -31.69 4.34
CA THR A 529 49.92 -31.75 3.95
C THR A 529 50.15 -30.95 2.67
N GLU A 530 51.32 -30.32 2.54
CA GLU A 530 51.73 -29.69 1.29
C GLU A 530 51.55 -30.64 0.08
N GLY A 531 51.00 -30.14 -1.02
CA GLY A 531 50.81 -30.94 -2.23
C GLY A 531 49.66 -31.96 -2.17
N GLU A 532 48.85 -31.99 -1.11
CA GLU A 532 47.58 -32.74 -1.07
C GLU A 532 46.40 -31.91 -1.63
N ARG A 533 45.37 -32.61 -2.11
CA ARG A 533 44.12 -31.95 -2.53
C ARG A 533 43.28 -31.57 -1.32
N VAL A 534 42.98 -30.29 -1.20
CA VAL A 534 42.05 -29.76 -0.20
C VAL A 534 40.63 -29.93 -0.74
N SER A 535 39.76 -30.59 0.03
CA SER A 535 38.32 -30.64 -0.23
C SER A 535 37.61 -29.70 0.72
N VAL A 536 36.91 -28.71 0.16
CA VAL A 536 36.11 -27.73 0.90
C VAL A 536 34.65 -27.93 0.54
N ALA A 537 33.78 -28.03 1.55
CA ALA A 537 32.35 -27.96 1.36
C ALA A 537 31.82 -26.62 1.88
N ILE A 538 31.09 -25.90 1.04
CA ILE A 538 30.41 -24.66 1.42
C ILE A 538 28.94 -25.00 1.66
N ALA A 539 28.54 -24.98 2.92
CA ALA A 539 27.16 -25.20 3.32
C ALA A 539 26.40 -23.87 3.30
N MET A 540 25.31 -23.83 2.55
CA MET A 540 24.35 -22.73 2.56
C MET A 540 23.05 -23.18 3.19
N LEU A 541 22.43 -22.32 3.98
CA LEU A 541 21.12 -22.57 4.57
C LEU A 541 20.21 -21.38 4.30
N ASN A 542 19.08 -21.61 3.63
CA ASN A 542 18.02 -20.62 3.54
C ASN A 542 17.26 -20.63 4.86
N ASN A 543 17.77 -19.85 5.82
CA ASN A 543 17.33 -19.86 7.19
C ASN A 543 16.23 -18.83 7.48
N LYS A 544 16.02 -17.87 6.57
CA LYS A 544 15.10 -16.73 6.78
C LYS A 544 14.10 -16.48 5.66
N ALA A 545 14.43 -16.78 4.39
CA ALA A 545 13.48 -16.52 3.33
C ALA A 545 12.31 -17.50 3.45
N GLY A 546 11.09 -16.95 3.39
CA GLY A 546 9.86 -17.71 3.42
C GLY A 546 9.70 -18.64 2.21
N HIS A 547 10.41 -18.34 1.13
CA HIS A 547 10.33 -18.96 -0.17
C HIS A 547 11.73 -19.32 -0.69
N ASP A 548 11.80 -19.86 -1.91
CA ASP A 548 13.04 -20.18 -2.61
C ASP A 548 13.98 -18.97 -2.69
N PHE A 549 15.28 -19.22 -2.60
CA PHE A 549 16.31 -18.20 -2.79
C PHE A 549 17.30 -18.59 -3.90
N PRO A 550 17.63 -17.70 -4.85
CA PRO A 550 16.89 -16.49 -5.18
C PRO A 550 15.48 -16.85 -5.72
N THR A 551 14.62 -15.85 -5.86
CA THR A 551 13.29 -15.99 -6.48
C THR A 551 12.99 -14.80 -7.38
N GLY A 552 11.92 -14.87 -8.16
CA GLY A 552 11.58 -13.91 -9.20
C GLY A 552 11.95 -14.42 -10.60
N PRO A 553 12.29 -13.53 -11.56
CA PRO A 553 12.74 -13.92 -12.88
C PRO A 553 14.18 -14.48 -12.82
N LEU A 554 14.29 -15.81 -12.68
CA LEU A 554 15.55 -16.52 -12.50
C LEU A 554 16.41 -16.60 -13.77
N ASP A 555 15.86 -16.21 -14.91
CA ASP A 555 16.57 -16.08 -16.19
C ASP A 555 17.46 -14.81 -16.24
N MET A 556 17.12 -13.78 -15.46
CA MET A 556 17.96 -12.57 -15.32
C MET A 556 18.69 -12.49 -13.97
N ILE A 557 18.06 -12.95 -12.88
CA ILE A 557 18.65 -12.91 -11.54
C ILE A 557 19.77 -13.94 -11.43
N GLU A 558 20.87 -13.54 -10.80
CA GLU A 558 21.99 -14.45 -10.54
C GLU A 558 22.50 -14.25 -9.11
N SER A 559 22.61 -15.37 -8.38
CA SER A 559 23.39 -15.47 -7.16
C SER A 559 24.49 -16.50 -7.33
N TRP A 560 25.63 -16.31 -6.68
CA TRP A 560 26.75 -17.26 -6.80
C TRP A 560 27.63 -17.25 -5.57
N VAL A 561 28.39 -18.32 -5.42
CA VAL A 561 29.43 -18.44 -4.38
C VAL A 561 30.80 -18.14 -4.98
N GLU A 562 31.52 -17.25 -4.31
CA GLU A 562 32.93 -16.97 -4.56
C GLU A 562 33.77 -17.61 -3.44
N LEU A 563 34.84 -18.31 -3.80
CA LEU A 563 35.81 -18.91 -2.88
C LEU A 563 37.18 -18.30 -3.14
N ILE A 564 37.76 -17.70 -2.10
CA ILE A 564 39.09 -17.11 -2.11
C ILE A 564 39.92 -17.83 -1.06
N VAL A 565 41.10 -18.31 -1.43
CA VAL A 565 42.05 -18.92 -0.51
C VAL A 565 43.33 -18.11 -0.55
N THR A 566 43.81 -17.66 0.60
CA THR A 566 45.07 -16.94 0.74
C THR A 566 46.05 -17.67 1.65
N ASP A 567 47.35 -17.43 1.48
CA ASP A 567 48.37 -17.85 2.42
C ASP A 567 48.45 -16.93 3.67
N GLN A 568 49.42 -17.19 4.55
CA GLN A 568 49.66 -16.37 5.75
C GLN A 568 50.05 -14.91 5.47
N ASN A 569 50.48 -14.60 4.25
CA ASN A 569 50.88 -13.27 3.79
C ASN A 569 49.76 -12.58 3.00
N HIS A 570 48.54 -13.12 3.02
CA HIS A 570 47.38 -12.66 2.26
C HIS A 570 47.55 -12.77 0.74
N LYS A 571 48.48 -13.60 0.24
CA LYS A 571 48.61 -13.87 -1.20
C LYS A 571 47.56 -14.88 -1.63
N VAL A 572 46.83 -14.59 -2.70
CA VAL A 572 45.82 -15.52 -3.26
C VAL A 572 46.50 -16.76 -3.84
N VAL A 573 46.12 -17.93 -3.33
CA VAL A 573 46.58 -19.25 -3.81
C VAL A 573 45.52 -19.97 -4.65
N PHE A 574 44.25 -19.66 -4.42
CA PHE A 574 43.13 -20.18 -5.21
C PHE A 574 41.99 -19.16 -5.20
N HIS A 575 41.33 -19.00 -6.36
CA HIS A 575 40.18 -18.13 -6.52
C HIS A 575 39.21 -18.72 -7.53
N GLN A 576 37.93 -18.81 -7.17
CA GLN A 576 36.86 -19.30 -8.03
C GLN A 576 35.58 -18.53 -7.73
N GLY A 577 34.75 -18.25 -8.74
CA GLY A 577 33.54 -17.46 -8.59
C GLY A 577 33.79 -15.95 -8.49
N GLY A 578 34.98 -15.49 -8.85
CA GLY A 578 35.25 -14.07 -9.11
C GLY A 578 34.53 -13.57 -10.36
N LEU A 579 34.56 -12.27 -10.60
CA LEU A 579 34.06 -11.67 -11.83
C LEU A 579 35.19 -11.51 -12.84
N ASP A 580 34.97 -11.89 -14.10
CA ASP A 580 35.88 -11.63 -15.21
C ASP A 580 35.79 -10.17 -15.70
N ASP A 581 36.62 -9.81 -16.70
CA ASP A 581 36.65 -8.47 -17.30
C ASP A 581 35.31 -8.06 -17.95
N GLN A 582 34.42 -9.03 -18.21
CA GLN A 582 33.07 -8.82 -18.74
C GLN A 582 32.00 -8.85 -17.64
N ASN A 583 32.38 -8.83 -16.36
CA ASN A 583 31.52 -8.97 -15.19
C ASN A 583 30.74 -10.29 -15.11
N ARG A 584 31.20 -11.35 -15.77
CA ARG A 584 30.61 -12.69 -15.70
C ARG A 584 31.28 -13.48 -14.58
N VAL A 585 30.54 -14.42 -13.99
CA VAL A 585 31.07 -15.26 -12.91
C VAL A 585 32.02 -16.30 -13.50
N ASP A 586 33.30 -16.26 -13.12
CA ASP A 586 34.29 -17.25 -13.55
C ASP A 586 34.16 -18.54 -12.75
N LYS A 587 33.72 -19.62 -13.41
CA LYS A 587 33.67 -20.99 -12.89
C LYS A 587 32.96 -21.12 -11.53
N GLY A 588 32.04 -20.24 -11.17
CA GLY A 588 31.31 -20.27 -9.89
C GLY A 588 30.06 -21.16 -9.92
N ALA A 589 29.63 -21.64 -8.75
CA ALA A 589 28.33 -22.28 -8.62
C ALA A 589 27.23 -21.20 -8.60
N THR A 590 26.40 -21.16 -9.63
CA THR A 590 25.36 -20.15 -9.82
C THR A 590 23.96 -20.67 -9.49
N PHE A 591 23.14 -19.80 -8.91
CA PHE A 591 21.74 -19.98 -8.61
C PHE A 591 20.92 -19.11 -9.56
N ARG A 592 20.46 -19.73 -10.65
CA ARG A 592 19.69 -19.14 -11.76
C ARG A 592 18.84 -20.22 -12.42
N ALA A 593 18.06 -19.83 -13.43
CA ALA A 593 17.38 -20.77 -14.31
C ALA A 593 17.72 -20.47 -15.77
N ASP A 594 18.03 -21.52 -16.52
CA ASP A 594 18.27 -21.45 -17.96
C ASP A 594 17.02 -22.00 -18.66
N GLY A 595 16.13 -21.07 -19.00
CA GLY A 595 14.93 -21.36 -19.77
C GLY A 595 15.28 -21.65 -21.23
N PHE A 596 14.46 -22.44 -21.92
CA PHE A 596 14.62 -22.67 -23.35
C PHE A 596 13.30 -22.47 -24.13
N ASP A 597 13.45 -22.09 -25.40
CA ASP A 597 12.38 -21.90 -26.37
C ASP A 597 12.03 -23.18 -27.14
N ARG A 598 11.07 -23.07 -28.07
CA ARG A 598 10.61 -24.19 -28.92
C ARG A 598 11.72 -24.80 -29.78
N LYS A 599 12.79 -24.06 -30.06
CA LYS A 599 13.95 -24.48 -30.85
C LYS A 599 15.10 -24.98 -29.98
N GLY A 600 14.93 -24.98 -28.65
CA GLY A 600 15.97 -25.32 -27.68
C GLY A 600 17.01 -24.20 -27.47
N ALA A 601 16.77 -22.99 -27.99
CA ALA A 601 17.59 -21.82 -27.72
C ALA A 601 17.28 -21.26 -26.32
N LEU A 602 18.25 -20.62 -25.68
CA LEU A 602 18.07 -20.04 -24.35
C LEU A 602 17.11 -18.85 -24.36
N ILE A 603 16.32 -18.70 -23.30
CA ILE A 603 15.60 -17.47 -22.99
C ILE A 603 16.61 -16.46 -22.44
N ASP A 604 16.96 -15.46 -23.24
CA ASP A 604 18.05 -14.52 -22.97
C ASP A 604 17.59 -13.06 -22.82
N ARG A 605 16.36 -12.73 -23.23
CA ARG A 605 15.78 -11.38 -23.17
C ARG A 605 14.51 -11.30 -22.33
N HIS A 606 14.30 -12.28 -21.45
CA HIS A 606 13.06 -12.46 -20.69
C HIS A 606 11.81 -12.59 -21.61
N ASN A 607 11.97 -13.21 -22.78
CA ASN A 607 10.90 -13.51 -23.73
C ASN A 607 10.03 -14.68 -23.25
N LEU A 608 9.24 -14.43 -22.20
CA LEU A 608 8.39 -15.44 -21.53
C LEU A 608 7.35 -16.09 -22.46
N TRP A 609 6.97 -15.42 -23.55
CA TRP A 609 6.05 -15.94 -24.58
C TRP A 609 6.65 -17.11 -25.38
N ASP A 610 7.97 -17.29 -25.31
CA ASP A 610 8.65 -18.41 -25.94
C ASP A 610 9.05 -19.53 -24.97
N LEU A 611 8.96 -19.30 -23.67
CA LEU A 611 9.44 -20.22 -22.64
C LEU A 611 8.65 -21.54 -22.65
N VAL A 612 9.33 -22.66 -22.88
CA VAL A 612 8.76 -24.02 -22.83
C VAL A 612 9.02 -24.68 -21.48
N GLY A 613 10.21 -24.45 -20.94
CA GLY A 613 10.70 -25.07 -19.71
C GLY A 613 12.12 -24.59 -19.40
N ALA A 614 12.77 -25.24 -18.44
CA ALA A 614 14.15 -24.94 -18.08
C ALA A 614 15.00 -26.21 -18.10
N ASN A 615 16.19 -26.14 -18.69
CA ASN A 615 17.15 -27.26 -18.70
C ASN A 615 18.00 -27.28 -17.42
N TYR A 616 18.13 -26.13 -16.76
CA TYR A 616 18.79 -25.94 -15.49
C TYR A 616 17.98 -24.97 -14.64
N LYS A 617 17.82 -25.31 -13.36
CA LYS A 617 17.26 -24.42 -12.35
C LYS A 617 17.88 -24.81 -11.01
N ARG A 618 18.55 -23.87 -10.35
CA ARG A 618 19.05 -24.04 -8.99
C ARG A 618 18.58 -22.92 -8.09
N THR A 619 17.80 -23.29 -7.08
CA THR A 619 17.35 -22.42 -5.99
C THR A 619 17.50 -23.16 -4.67
N LEU A 620 17.65 -22.41 -3.59
CA LEU A 620 17.71 -22.89 -2.23
C LEU A 620 16.32 -22.79 -1.60
N PHE A 621 15.64 -23.92 -1.48
CA PHE A 621 14.31 -24.02 -0.87
C PHE A 621 14.28 -23.51 0.58
N PRO A 622 13.13 -22.98 1.04
CA PRO A 622 13.01 -22.42 2.38
C PRO A 622 13.27 -23.47 3.47
N GLY A 623 14.13 -23.15 4.43
CA GLY A 623 14.53 -24.04 5.52
C GLY A 623 15.45 -25.20 5.08
N ARG A 624 15.95 -25.20 3.84
CA ARG A 624 16.82 -26.26 3.32
C ARG A 624 18.28 -25.83 3.23
N LYS A 625 19.15 -26.83 3.29
CA LYS A 625 20.59 -26.70 3.13
C LYS A 625 21.00 -27.17 1.73
N ASP A 626 21.99 -26.52 1.16
CA ASP A 626 22.70 -26.97 -0.05
C ASP A 626 24.20 -26.96 0.23
N LEU A 627 24.91 -27.92 -0.36
CA LEU A 627 26.35 -28.14 -0.15
C LEU A 627 27.06 -28.05 -1.49
N LEU A 628 27.98 -27.10 -1.60
CA LEU A 628 28.87 -26.98 -2.75
C LEU A 628 30.22 -27.58 -2.39
N GLN A 629 30.61 -28.64 -3.09
CA GLN A 629 31.95 -29.20 -2.97
C GLN A 629 32.89 -28.52 -3.97
N MET A 630 34.01 -28.04 -3.47
CA MET A 630 35.07 -27.40 -4.24
C MET A 630 36.39 -28.03 -3.84
N GLN A 631 37.28 -28.22 -4.81
CA GLN A 631 38.58 -28.83 -4.58
C GLN A 631 39.67 -27.95 -5.17
N PHE A 632 40.78 -27.85 -4.46
CA PHE A 632 41.98 -27.19 -4.95
C PHE A 632 43.22 -27.90 -4.43
N GLN A 633 44.36 -27.64 -5.06
CA GLN A 633 45.62 -28.25 -4.69
C GLN A 633 46.32 -27.38 -3.64
N CYS A 634 46.67 -27.94 -2.47
CA CYS A 634 47.52 -27.24 -1.50
C CYS A 634 48.88 -26.94 -2.16
N PRO A 635 49.37 -25.68 -2.13
CA PRO A 635 50.69 -25.38 -2.68
C PRO A 635 51.77 -26.17 -1.93
N SER A 636 52.86 -26.47 -2.63
CA SER A 636 54.04 -27.17 -2.08
C SER A 636 55.30 -26.49 -2.56
N MET A 637 56.31 -26.38 -1.70
CA MET A 637 57.64 -25.83 -2.07
C MET A 637 58.34 -26.67 -3.17
N ALA A 638 57.97 -27.95 -3.30
CA ALA A 638 58.63 -28.92 -4.17
C ALA A 638 58.26 -28.87 -5.67
N ARG A 639 57.39 -27.94 -6.12
CA ARG A 639 56.97 -27.86 -7.55
C ARG A 639 57.31 -26.54 -8.22
N GLY A 640 58.61 -26.33 -8.42
CA GLY A 640 59.09 -25.70 -9.65
C GLY A 640 59.07 -26.74 -10.79
N ARG A 641 58.41 -26.43 -11.90
CA ARG A 641 58.22 -27.24 -13.14
C ARG A 641 57.27 -28.44 -13.06
N VAL A 642 56.08 -28.25 -13.65
CA VAL A 642 55.49 -29.27 -14.54
C VAL A 642 55.09 -28.57 -15.84
N ILE A 643 55.92 -28.75 -16.88
CA ILE A 643 55.54 -28.54 -18.28
C ILE A 643 54.94 -29.87 -18.73
N ALA A 644 53.63 -29.92 -18.95
CA ALA A 644 53.02 -31.05 -19.64
C ALA A 644 53.07 -30.79 -21.15
N ASN A 645 53.91 -31.54 -21.84
CA ASN A 645 53.91 -31.64 -23.30
C ASN A 645 52.48 -31.99 -23.78
N GLN A 646 51.95 -31.16 -24.68
CA GLN A 646 50.75 -31.47 -25.43
C GLN A 646 50.95 -32.71 -26.30
N LYS A 647 50.09 -33.71 -26.15
CA LYS A 647 49.63 -34.58 -27.25
C LYS A 647 48.34 -35.29 -26.81
N GLY A 648 47.24 -34.99 -27.51
CA GLY A 648 45.96 -35.70 -27.40
C GLY A 648 44.78 -34.77 -27.19
N GLU A 649 44.16 -34.33 -28.29
CA GLU A 649 42.81 -33.75 -28.26
C GLU A 649 41.79 -34.88 -28.18
N ALA A 650 41.00 -34.91 -27.11
CA ALA A 650 39.72 -35.62 -27.06
C ALA A 650 38.63 -34.61 -26.67
N ILE A 651 37.57 -34.57 -27.47
CA ILE A 651 36.41 -33.71 -27.28
C ILE A 651 35.57 -34.28 -26.12
N GLY A 652 35.41 -33.52 -25.03
CA GLY A 652 34.49 -33.87 -23.93
C GLY A 652 35.05 -33.78 -22.50
N GLU A 653 36.34 -33.54 -22.29
CA GLU A 653 36.91 -33.40 -20.93
C GLU A 653 37.08 -31.93 -20.50
N ARG A 654 36.58 -31.63 -19.30
CA ARG A 654 36.77 -30.34 -18.60
C ARG A 654 38.23 -30.22 -18.17
N LYS A 655 38.93 -29.18 -18.63
CA LYS A 655 40.33 -28.89 -18.24
C LYS A 655 40.38 -28.23 -16.85
N ASP A 656 40.67 -29.02 -15.83
CA ASP A 656 41.02 -28.54 -14.48
C ASP A 656 42.52 -28.23 -14.40
N LEU A 657 42.97 -27.10 -14.94
CA LEU A 657 44.32 -26.60 -14.69
C LEU A 657 44.27 -25.11 -14.36
N ILE A 658 44.52 -24.78 -13.10
CA ILE A 658 44.72 -23.42 -12.58
C ILE A 658 46.23 -23.18 -12.48
N GLN A 659 46.66 -22.00 -12.92
CA GLN A 659 48.05 -21.57 -12.92
C GLN A 659 48.40 -20.97 -11.55
N PHE A 660 49.45 -21.48 -10.90
CA PHE A 660 49.96 -20.94 -9.64
C PHE A 660 51.01 -19.86 -9.92
N ASP A 661 50.91 -18.69 -9.28
CA ASP A 661 52.00 -17.71 -9.25
C ASP A 661 53.02 -18.10 -8.16
N THR A 662 54.09 -18.77 -8.58
CA THR A 662 55.14 -19.31 -7.69
C THR A 662 56.31 -18.34 -7.46
N ALA A 663 56.21 -17.06 -7.83
CA ALA A 663 57.38 -16.18 -7.91
C ALA A 663 58.11 -15.90 -6.56
N ASN A 664 57.56 -16.25 -5.39
CA ASN A 664 58.18 -15.97 -4.09
C ASN A 664 57.94 -17.02 -2.98
N LEU A 665 57.89 -18.31 -3.34
CA LEU A 665 57.88 -19.42 -2.36
C LEU A 665 59.27 -19.61 -1.70
N GLN A 666 59.84 -18.56 -1.09
CA GLN A 666 61.08 -18.67 -0.28
C GLN A 666 60.79 -18.90 1.21
N GLN A 667 59.52 -18.75 1.63
CA GLN A 667 59.05 -19.10 2.98
C GLN A 667 57.91 -20.13 2.82
N GLY A 668 58.02 -21.25 3.54
CA GLY A 668 57.00 -22.30 3.52
C GLY A 668 55.61 -21.77 3.87
N ILE A 669 54.57 -22.32 3.23
CA ILE A 669 53.19 -21.99 3.59
C ILE A 669 52.85 -22.79 4.84
N ASN A 670 52.49 -22.11 5.92
CA ASN A 670 52.14 -22.76 7.19
C ASN A 670 50.63 -22.73 7.45
N LYS A 671 49.90 -21.89 6.72
CA LYS A 671 48.47 -21.65 6.94
C LYS A 671 47.79 -21.24 5.64
N LEU A 672 46.59 -21.78 5.40
CA LEU A 672 45.67 -21.32 4.39
C LEU A 672 44.46 -20.69 5.07
N HIS A 673 44.09 -19.49 4.61
CA HIS A 673 42.88 -18.79 5.03
C HIS A 673 41.85 -18.87 3.91
N ILE A 674 40.71 -19.49 4.19
CA ILE A 674 39.62 -19.69 3.23
C ILE A 674 38.51 -18.71 3.53
N VAL A 675 38.08 -17.95 2.53
CA VAL A 675 36.94 -17.05 2.58
C VAL A 675 35.94 -17.46 1.50
N ALA A 676 34.71 -17.77 1.90
CA ALA A 676 33.60 -17.98 0.99
C ALA A 676 32.62 -16.81 1.10
N LYS A 677 32.12 -16.32 -0.05
CA LYS A 677 31.15 -15.21 -0.12
C LYS A 677 29.96 -15.62 -0.97
N LEU A 678 28.75 -15.26 -0.52
CA LEU A 678 27.53 -15.38 -1.33
C LEU A 678 27.15 -14.01 -1.89
N TRP A 679 27.05 -13.94 -3.21
CA TRP A 679 26.72 -12.74 -3.95
C TRP A 679 25.30 -12.81 -4.54
N TYR A 680 24.70 -11.64 -4.75
CA TYR A 680 23.44 -11.47 -5.47
C TYR A 680 23.55 -10.33 -6.47
N ARG A 681 22.99 -10.53 -7.66
CA ARG A 681 22.82 -9.51 -8.68
C ARG A 681 21.44 -9.64 -9.35
N LYS A 682 20.78 -8.50 -9.56
CA LYS A 682 19.42 -8.45 -10.14
C LYS A 682 19.37 -8.87 -11.61
N ALA A 683 20.40 -8.56 -12.40
CA ALA A 683 20.48 -8.86 -13.83
C ALA A 683 21.91 -9.25 -14.22
N ASN A 684 22.08 -10.42 -14.83
CA ASN A 684 23.36 -10.89 -15.35
C ASN A 684 23.77 -10.15 -16.66
N PRO A 685 25.09 -10.06 -16.98
CA PRO A 685 25.59 -9.36 -18.16
C PRO A 685 25.04 -9.93 -19.46
N GLU A 686 24.80 -11.23 -19.54
CA GLU A 686 24.25 -11.87 -20.73
C GLU A 686 22.87 -11.31 -21.06
N PHE A 687 21.99 -11.24 -20.06
CA PHE A 687 20.67 -10.62 -20.18
C PHE A 687 20.77 -9.14 -20.55
N LEU A 688 21.64 -8.37 -19.88
CA LEU A 688 21.80 -6.94 -20.18
C LEU A 688 22.28 -6.73 -21.62
N ASN A 689 23.26 -7.51 -22.07
CA ASN A 689 23.76 -7.44 -23.44
C ASN A 689 22.67 -7.82 -24.45
N ALA A 690 21.84 -8.81 -24.15
CA ALA A 690 20.76 -9.24 -25.04
C ALA A 690 19.62 -8.21 -25.13
N VAL A 691 19.30 -7.52 -24.03
CA VAL A 691 18.20 -6.53 -23.98
C VAL A 691 18.64 -5.14 -24.43
N TYR A 692 19.86 -4.71 -24.12
CA TYR A 692 20.37 -3.37 -24.42
C TYR A 692 21.39 -3.32 -25.56
N GLY A 693 21.87 -4.46 -26.04
CA GLY A 693 22.94 -4.56 -27.04
C GLY A 693 24.34 -4.52 -26.43
N ILE A 694 25.32 -5.11 -27.12
CA ILE A 694 26.73 -5.13 -26.70
C ILE A 694 27.28 -3.69 -26.67
N GLY A 695 28.01 -3.34 -25.60
CA GLY A 695 28.63 -2.02 -25.44
C GLY A 695 27.81 -0.99 -24.66
N HIS A 696 26.70 -1.41 -24.04
CA HIS A 696 25.98 -0.55 -23.10
C HIS A 696 26.82 -0.24 -21.84
N SER A 697 26.60 0.91 -21.21
CA SER A 697 27.27 1.28 -19.96
C SER A 697 26.59 0.77 -18.68
N LYS A 698 25.45 0.06 -18.80
CA LYS A 698 24.68 -0.42 -17.64
C LYS A 698 25.35 -1.63 -16.99
N VAL A 699 25.94 -1.45 -15.82
CA VAL A 699 26.42 -2.55 -14.98
C VAL A 699 25.58 -2.59 -13.72
N ILE A 700 25.04 -3.77 -13.38
CA ILE A 700 24.29 -3.94 -12.13
C ILE A 700 25.28 -4.40 -11.05
N PRO A 701 25.43 -3.67 -9.94
CA PRO A 701 26.35 -4.07 -8.90
C PRO A 701 25.90 -5.38 -8.25
N ALA A 702 26.89 -6.16 -7.84
CA ALA A 702 26.71 -7.31 -6.98
C ALA A 702 26.62 -6.86 -5.52
N ILE A 703 25.73 -7.48 -4.75
CA ILE A 703 25.61 -7.29 -3.30
C ILE A 703 26.15 -8.54 -2.62
N MET A 704 27.12 -8.37 -1.71
CA MET A 704 27.55 -9.45 -0.82
C MET A 704 26.49 -9.64 0.27
N MET A 705 25.93 -10.84 0.33
CA MET A 705 24.88 -11.19 1.28
C MET A 705 25.41 -11.78 2.58
N THR A 706 26.44 -12.61 2.49
CA THR A 706 27.09 -13.24 3.64
C THR A 706 28.49 -13.69 3.24
N GLU A 707 29.36 -13.79 4.24
CA GLU A 707 30.66 -14.42 4.13
C GLU A 707 30.88 -15.41 5.27
N ALA A 708 31.76 -16.37 5.06
CA ALA A 708 32.22 -17.31 6.07
C ALA A 708 33.68 -17.64 5.83
N GLU A 709 34.41 -17.85 6.92
CA GLU A 709 35.85 -18.02 6.89
C GLU A 709 36.26 -19.29 7.65
N GLN A 710 37.34 -19.94 7.20
CA GLN A 710 37.95 -21.03 7.93
C GLN A 710 39.45 -21.09 7.63
N ASP A 711 40.25 -21.37 8.65
CA ASP A 711 41.69 -21.61 8.50
C ASP A 711 42.01 -23.11 8.40
N ILE A 712 43.02 -23.44 7.59
CA ILE A 712 43.64 -24.77 7.52
C ILE A 712 45.13 -24.61 7.87
N GLN A 713 45.62 -25.47 8.77
CA GLN A 713 47.06 -25.58 9.04
C GLN A 713 47.75 -26.40 7.95
N VAL A 714 48.86 -25.90 7.41
CA VAL A 714 49.64 -26.64 6.40
C VAL A 714 50.79 -27.36 7.10
N LEU A 715 50.82 -28.68 6.93
CA LEU A 715 51.86 -29.55 7.45
C LEU A 715 52.93 -29.73 6.36
N HIS A 716 54.17 -29.46 6.72
CA HIS A 716 55.32 -29.74 5.87
C HIS A 716 55.54 -31.26 5.83
N ALA A 717 55.66 -31.82 4.62
CA ALA A 717 56.11 -33.20 4.47
C ALA A 717 57.53 -33.31 5.06
N GLN A 718 57.73 -34.21 6.01
CA GLN A 718 59.04 -34.50 6.61
C GLN A 718 59.97 -35.21 5.64
#